data_AF-A0A8H7QWA7-F1
#
_entry.id   AF-A0A8H7QWA7-F1
#
_cell.length_a   1.000
_cell.length_b   1.000
_cell.length_c   1.000
_cell.angle_alpha   90.00
_cell.angle_beta   90.00
_cell.angle_gamma   90.00
#
_symmetry.space_group_name_H-M   'P 1'
#
loop_
_entity.id
_entity.type
_entity.pdbx_description
1 polymer ?
#
loop_
_entity_poly.entity_id
_entity_poly.type
_entity_poly.pdbx_seq_one_letter_code
_entity_poly.pdbx_strand_id
1 'polypeptide(L)'
;MRPRIYPDTEDFMNAKITAKLAKMGEETSTSTMNQPAGGNRGLKRKETFEAKKEKSVAKRNRSSASSSSSTLICKSCDTSGHSSARSKLCPNHNYTLQELIEKDIGAKNQRYTISLPLKGFLNETDDDDDRLQKAVNKIQDLSSFLRLVLFKAQIFVNDYILQYPNNLSNEFFQQNFWYSLCRVVCKQLSIRDLQLKYANIHHLEDAWMELNNLEGVNLNVEKDGLKNYGQVLATACETTATCYNNYYIENFQNIICNYFIYMICKEFPDIKRSVIRKLVYEHVLDQVLSSDPVAVLNDDILPPLSQETKNGLQTFINPLIVELKNRLPSFTITKATQNTAPFGILPALRHILSKYESIIAENSTLQKRHSETGKPQDTVQSGEKKKNDDKVKHFVLPRIFSLFPNPGLQWCFIKIDSQNVTGIFPGSKLKKEKDETLFCFTQRYFYDCFNFAKLKIRSLKDLKELSATNGKMFLNGMYTDGYTCRLLFCRRTEPSSLIKSIALELDDFNTEEVNTYFRPCTIDPGRKDVFVSYHGDNDVRRLSSKEYYNMGGVTQRHKQEQELKKSLGIDQIETNIPSPKTMSHDTYILYITYILQHIDTLFSFYGFRTTNSRWCNYIASQKSIEDAVNILLNGSTKYNKKRRKNKKKSKKRRRSKIVDSLKSKPKIIKREHKEKFEEGDRNKMPLIIFGDGLKNKSQTKFKGLRSGVTDKLYRQLKRREKLGELLLVDINEFKTSKTCNSCFSNDLKNMRCGTDEKSSHIHQILICKRCNIFWNRDVMAAKNMLAISQSIWDGQGRPTVFKRLNAASNVVTSSHSSEEK
;
A
#
# COMPACT_ATOMS: atom_id res chain seq x y z
N MET A 1 25.96 0.40 -19.60
CA MET A 1 26.49 0.71 -18.24
C MET A 1 25.90 2.02 -17.75
N ARG A 2 25.71 2.18 -16.43
CA ARG A 2 25.22 3.43 -15.84
C ARG A 2 26.41 4.37 -15.58
N PRO A 3 26.31 5.68 -15.83
CA PRO A 3 27.38 6.63 -15.46
C PRO A 3 27.61 6.59 -13.94
N ARG A 4 28.85 6.37 -13.51
CA ARG A 4 29.27 6.52 -12.11
C ARG A 4 29.34 8.01 -11.79
N ILE A 5 28.67 8.44 -10.71
CA ILE A 5 28.61 9.86 -10.33
C ILE A 5 29.83 10.23 -9.48
N TYR A 6 30.26 9.30 -8.63
CA TYR A 6 31.43 9.43 -7.75
C TYR A 6 32.31 8.17 -7.92
N PRO A 7 33.12 8.08 -8.98
CA PRO A 7 33.88 6.86 -9.30
C PRO A 7 34.77 6.41 -8.14
N ASP A 8 35.59 7.32 -7.62
CA ASP A 8 36.56 7.04 -6.55
C ASP A 8 35.86 6.58 -5.26
N THR A 9 34.76 7.24 -4.89
CA THR A 9 33.95 6.85 -3.72
C THR A 9 33.27 5.49 -3.92
N GLU A 10 32.77 5.19 -5.12
CA GLU A 10 32.17 3.90 -5.43
C GLU A 10 33.21 2.77 -5.32
N ASP A 11 34.43 2.98 -5.82
CA ASP A 11 35.52 2.01 -5.73
C ASP A 11 35.99 1.81 -4.27
N PHE A 12 36.13 2.89 -3.51
CA PHE A 12 36.40 2.83 -2.06
C PHE A 12 35.33 2.03 -1.29
N MET A 13 34.05 2.27 -1.56
CA MET A 13 32.96 1.52 -0.91
C MET A 13 32.98 0.03 -1.28
N ASN A 14 33.27 -0.30 -2.53
CA ASN A 14 33.37 -1.69 -2.97
C ASN A 14 34.53 -2.41 -2.25
N ALA A 15 35.67 -1.74 -2.07
CA ALA A 15 36.79 -2.26 -1.30
C ALA A 15 36.41 -2.51 0.17
N LYS A 16 35.74 -1.56 0.83
CA LYS A 16 35.23 -1.72 2.21
C LYS A 16 34.25 -2.89 2.36
N ILE A 17 33.31 -3.03 1.43
CA ILE A 17 32.35 -4.15 1.42
C ILE A 17 33.08 -5.48 1.27
N THR A 18 34.11 -5.54 0.42
CA THR A 18 34.91 -6.76 0.18
C THR A 18 35.74 -7.12 1.41
N ALA A 19 36.34 -6.13 2.09
CA ALA A 19 37.07 -6.34 3.33
C ALA A 19 36.13 -6.80 4.47
N LYS A 20 34.94 -6.21 4.58
CA LYS A 20 33.92 -6.61 5.56
C LYS A 20 33.43 -8.05 5.32
N LEU A 21 33.27 -8.43 4.05
CA LEU A 21 32.99 -9.82 3.66
C LEU A 21 34.06 -10.80 4.11
N ALA A 22 35.33 -10.48 3.88
CA ALA A 22 36.44 -11.34 4.25
C ALA A 22 36.47 -11.59 5.77
N LYS A 23 36.32 -10.54 6.58
CA LYS A 23 36.27 -10.64 8.05
C LYS A 23 35.10 -11.51 8.54
N MET A 24 33.92 -11.33 7.95
CA MET A 24 32.74 -12.13 8.31
C MET A 24 32.89 -13.61 7.92
N GLY A 25 33.65 -13.92 6.86
CA GLY A 25 33.95 -15.30 6.45
C GLY A 25 34.91 -16.01 7.41
N GLU A 26 35.88 -15.29 7.97
CA GLU A 26 36.84 -15.81 8.95
C GLU A 26 36.18 -16.12 10.31
N GLU A 27 35.29 -15.25 10.79
CA GLU A 27 34.56 -15.42 12.07
C GLU A 27 33.54 -16.58 12.07
N THR A 28 33.05 -17.02 10.90
CA THR A 28 32.12 -18.16 10.79
C THR A 28 32.76 -19.53 10.98
N SER A 29 34.09 -19.62 11.12
CA SER A 29 34.80 -20.88 11.38
C SER A 29 34.79 -21.29 12.86
N THR A 30 34.37 -20.40 13.75
CA THR A 30 34.41 -20.58 15.21
C THR A 30 33.24 -19.90 15.92
N SER A 31 31.98 -20.20 15.55
CA SER A 31 30.88 -20.10 16.51
C SER A 31 29.60 -20.76 16.00
N THR A 32 29.04 -21.62 16.85
CA THR A 32 27.74 -22.26 16.71
C THR A 32 26.63 -21.21 16.70
N MET A 33 25.62 -21.49 15.87
CA MET A 33 24.50 -20.61 15.53
C MET A 33 23.86 -19.87 16.71
N ASN A 34 23.87 -18.53 16.64
CA ASN A 34 22.83 -17.70 17.24
C ASN A 34 22.31 -16.73 16.18
N GLN A 35 21.09 -17.00 15.68
CA GLN A 35 20.42 -16.14 14.73
C GLN A 35 19.98 -14.83 15.40
N PRO A 36 20.25 -13.66 14.81
CA PRO A 36 19.71 -12.40 15.31
C PRO A 36 18.20 -12.34 15.02
N ALA A 37 17.43 -12.13 16.09
CA ALA A 37 15.98 -11.97 16.07
C ALA A 37 15.55 -10.86 15.09
N GLY A 38 14.96 -11.28 13.98
CA GLY A 38 14.40 -10.39 12.97
C GLY A 38 13.27 -9.52 13.53
N GLY A 39 13.45 -8.21 13.43
CA GLY A 39 12.53 -7.20 13.94
C GLY A 39 11.07 -7.38 13.49
N ASN A 40 10.20 -7.44 14.51
CA ASN A 40 8.75 -7.56 14.44
C ASN A 40 8.11 -6.40 13.68
N ARG A 41 7.68 -6.69 12.44
CA ARG A 41 6.68 -5.90 11.71
C ARG A 41 5.32 -6.13 12.37
N GLY A 42 4.39 -5.19 12.24
CA GLY A 42 2.96 -5.53 12.31
C GLY A 42 2.69 -6.63 11.28
N LEU A 43 2.48 -7.85 11.76
CA LEU A 43 2.50 -9.09 10.99
C LEU A 43 1.30 -9.13 10.02
N LYS A 44 1.47 -8.61 8.80
CA LYS A 44 1.23 -9.50 7.65
C LYS A 44 2.47 -10.39 7.61
N ARG A 45 2.36 -11.64 8.06
CA ARG A 45 3.41 -12.66 7.95
C ARG A 45 3.90 -12.61 6.49
N LYS A 46 5.18 -12.27 6.29
CA LYS A 46 5.73 -12.15 4.93
C LYS A 46 5.75 -13.57 4.39
N GLU A 47 4.81 -13.90 3.50
CA GLU A 47 4.69 -15.24 2.94
C GLU A 47 6.02 -15.70 2.35
N THR A 48 6.39 -16.93 2.68
CA THR A 48 7.54 -17.62 2.06
C THR A 48 7.27 -17.81 0.57
N PHE A 49 8.34 -18.11 -0.17
CA PHE A 49 8.22 -18.42 -1.59
C PHE A 49 7.39 -19.70 -1.80
N GLU A 50 7.55 -20.72 -0.94
CA GLU A 50 6.74 -21.95 -1.01
C GLU A 50 5.25 -21.65 -0.79
N ALA A 51 4.89 -20.88 0.24
CA ALA A 51 3.49 -20.55 0.53
C ALA A 51 2.79 -19.84 -0.65
N LYS A 52 3.51 -19.00 -1.40
CA LYS A 52 2.98 -18.37 -2.62
C LYS A 52 2.81 -19.35 -3.77
N LYS A 53 3.73 -20.32 -3.90
CA LYS A 53 3.66 -21.38 -4.91
C LYS A 53 2.47 -22.29 -4.61
N GLU A 54 2.33 -22.78 -3.39
CA GLU A 54 1.21 -23.59 -2.91
C GLU A 54 -0.12 -22.88 -3.12
N LYS A 55 -0.21 -21.60 -2.75
CA LYS A 55 -1.38 -20.75 -3.01
C LYS A 55 -1.74 -20.72 -4.51
N SER A 56 -0.74 -20.58 -5.38
CA SER A 56 -0.95 -20.59 -6.83
C SER A 56 -1.37 -21.95 -7.35
N VAL A 57 -0.84 -23.05 -6.80
CA VAL A 57 -1.19 -24.42 -7.19
C VAL A 57 -2.62 -24.74 -6.76
N ALA A 58 -3.00 -24.44 -5.52
CA ALA A 58 -4.36 -24.63 -5.01
C ALA A 58 -5.40 -23.89 -5.88
N LYS A 59 -5.12 -22.63 -6.25
CA LYS A 59 -5.99 -21.86 -7.16
C LYS A 59 -6.12 -22.53 -8.55
N ARG A 60 -5.04 -23.08 -9.10
CA ARG A 60 -5.05 -23.78 -10.41
C ARG A 60 -5.84 -25.08 -10.32
N ASN A 61 -5.58 -25.90 -9.31
CA ASN A 61 -6.26 -27.18 -9.11
C ASN A 61 -7.78 -27.00 -8.98
N ARG A 62 -8.23 -25.94 -8.28
CA ARG A 62 -9.64 -25.56 -8.21
C ARG A 62 -10.24 -25.18 -9.57
N SER A 63 -9.43 -24.59 -10.46
CA SER A 63 -9.88 -24.14 -11.80
C SER A 63 -9.87 -25.27 -12.85
N SER A 64 -9.18 -26.39 -12.58
CA SER A 64 -9.03 -27.52 -13.50
C SER A 64 -10.00 -28.68 -13.24
N ALA A 65 -10.80 -28.62 -12.17
CA ALA A 65 -11.71 -29.69 -11.77
C ALA A 65 -12.99 -29.81 -12.63
N SER A 66 -13.08 -29.09 -13.76
CA SER A 66 -14.31 -28.95 -14.55
C SER A 66 -14.17 -29.31 -16.04
N SER A 67 -13.20 -30.15 -16.43
CA SER A 67 -13.08 -30.62 -17.83
C SER A 67 -13.45 -32.09 -17.95
N SER A 68 -14.62 -32.36 -18.54
CA SER A 68 -15.08 -33.68 -18.96
C SER A 68 -14.21 -34.23 -20.10
N SER A 69 -13.92 -35.52 -20.01
CA SER A 69 -13.23 -36.34 -21.00
C SER A 69 -13.99 -36.35 -22.33
N SER A 70 -13.46 -35.69 -23.34
CA SER A 70 -13.80 -35.90 -24.74
C SER A 70 -12.49 -36.04 -25.52
N THR A 71 -12.46 -36.94 -26.50
CA THR A 71 -11.31 -37.23 -27.37
C THR A 71 -10.69 -35.93 -27.90
N LEU A 72 -9.54 -35.52 -27.35
CA LEU A 72 -8.92 -34.23 -27.64
C LEU A 72 -8.06 -34.37 -28.91
N ILE A 73 -8.51 -33.76 -30.01
CA ILE A 73 -7.74 -33.56 -31.25
C ILE A 73 -7.25 -32.11 -31.28
N CYS A 74 -5.95 -31.90 -31.52
CA CYS A 74 -5.35 -30.58 -31.57
C CYS A 74 -5.53 -29.94 -32.95
N LYS A 75 -6.33 -28.87 -33.07
CA LYS A 75 -6.52 -28.14 -34.34
C LYS A 75 -5.26 -27.51 -34.95
N SER A 76 -4.12 -27.56 -34.26
CA SER A 76 -2.87 -26.95 -34.71
C SER A 76 -1.88 -27.95 -35.32
N CYS A 77 -2.00 -29.23 -34.98
CA CYS A 77 -1.12 -30.29 -35.51
C CYS A 77 -1.90 -31.56 -35.86
N ASP A 78 -3.22 -31.53 -35.73
CA ASP A 78 -4.18 -32.59 -36.05
C ASP A 78 -3.91 -33.96 -35.40
N THR A 79 -3.12 -33.98 -34.32
CA THR A 79 -2.84 -35.20 -33.54
C THR A 79 -3.73 -35.33 -32.30
N SER A 80 -3.97 -36.58 -31.90
CA SER A 80 -4.73 -36.93 -30.69
C SER A 80 -3.85 -36.87 -29.44
N GLY A 81 -4.49 -36.79 -28.26
CA GLY A 81 -3.81 -36.76 -26.96
C GLY A 81 -3.58 -35.36 -26.38
N HIS A 82 -3.91 -34.29 -27.13
CA HIS A 82 -3.97 -32.92 -26.62
C HIS A 82 -4.90 -32.05 -27.50
N SER A 83 -5.42 -30.94 -26.96
CA SER A 83 -6.45 -30.12 -27.66
C SER A 83 -5.95 -28.81 -28.25
N SER A 84 -4.71 -28.40 -27.99
CA SER A 84 -4.24 -27.10 -28.45
C SER A 84 -2.72 -27.02 -28.61
N ALA A 85 -2.29 -26.07 -29.43
CA ALA A 85 -0.90 -25.67 -29.58
C ALA A 85 -0.24 -25.21 -28.26
N ARG A 86 -0.99 -24.98 -27.17
CA ARG A 86 -0.39 -24.66 -25.86
C ARG A 86 0.09 -25.90 -25.11
N SER A 87 -0.19 -27.09 -25.62
CA SER A 87 0.30 -28.33 -25.03
C SER A 87 1.76 -28.52 -25.37
N LYS A 88 2.57 -28.88 -24.36
CA LYS A 88 3.97 -29.27 -24.58
C LYS A 88 4.14 -30.49 -25.49
N LEU A 89 3.06 -31.26 -25.66
CA LEU A 89 3.00 -32.42 -26.56
C LEU A 89 2.71 -32.02 -28.02
N CYS A 90 2.39 -30.75 -28.29
CA CYS A 90 2.16 -30.27 -29.64
C CYS A 90 3.51 -30.03 -30.34
N PRO A 91 3.74 -30.59 -31.54
CA PRO A 91 4.91 -30.25 -32.35
C PRO A 91 5.00 -28.74 -32.64
N ASN A 92 3.84 -28.07 -32.71
CA ASN A 92 3.70 -26.63 -32.91
C ASN A 92 3.54 -25.88 -31.57
N HIS A 93 4.20 -26.32 -30.49
CA HIS A 93 4.02 -25.77 -29.14
C HIS A 93 4.23 -24.25 -29.10
N ASN A 94 3.14 -23.53 -28.84
CA ASN A 94 3.11 -22.11 -28.65
C ASN A 94 3.23 -21.82 -27.16
N TYR A 95 4.43 -21.41 -26.76
CA TYR A 95 4.74 -21.07 -25.36
C TYR A 95 3.71 -20.12 -24.77
N THR A 96 3.22 -20.48 -23.58
CA THR A 96 2.45 -19.56 -22.75
C THR A 96 3.31 -18.36 -22.35
N LEU A 97 2.67 -17.23 -21.99
CA LEU A 97 3.40 -16.07 -21.47
C LEU A 97 4.25 -16.43 -20.24
N GLN A 98 3.81 -17.40 -19.43
CA GLN A 98 4.57 -17.85 -18.27
C GLN A 98 5.82 -18.63 -18.68
N GLU A 99 5.71 -19.54 -19.64
CA GLU A 99 6.86 -20.28 -20.17
C GLU A 99 7.85 -19.36 -20.89
N LEU A 100 7.37 -18.36 -21.63
CA LEU A 100 8.22 -17.32 -22.24
C LEU A 100 8.99 -16.53 -21.17
N ILE A 101 8.33 -16.13 -20.07
CA ILE A 101 9.01 -15.46 -18.96
C ILE A 101 10.07 -16.37 -18.35
N GLU A 102 9.76 -17.65 -18.12
CA GLU A 102 10.71 -18.60 -17.54
C GLU A 102 11.91 -18.85 -18.46
N LYS A 103 11.68 -18.95 -19.78
CA LYS A 103 12.71 -19.12 -20.80
C LYS A 103 13.60 -17.88 -20.94
N ASP A 104 13.01 -16.69 -21.13
CA ASP A 104 13.75 -15.50 -21.54
C ASP A 104 14.27 -14.66 -20.36
N ILE A 105 13.63 -14.76 -19.19
CA ILE A 105 13.99 -14.00 -17.99
C ILE A 105 14.54 -14.91 -16.88
N GLY A 106 13.98 -16.12 -16.74
CA GLY A 106 14.30 -17.07 -15.68
C GLY A 106 13.25 -17.15 -14.58
N ALA A 107 13.33 -18.19 -13.74
CA ALA A 107 12.38 -18.44 -12.64
C ALA A 107 12.36 -17.32 -11.58
N LYS A 108 13.50 -16.65 -11.33
CA LYS A 108 13.61 -15.49 -10.44
C LYS A 108 13.28 -14.22 -11.22
N ASN A 109 11.99 -13.89 -11.28
CA ASN A 109 11.52 -12.71 -12.02
C ASN A 109 10.51 -11.86 -11.22
N GLN A 110 10.35 -10.61 -11.66
CA GLN A 110 9.38 -9.68 -11.11
C GLN A 110 8.65 -8.93 -12.22
N ARG A 111 7.31 -9.03 -12.23
CA ARG A 111 6.44 -8.19 -13.06
C ARG A 111 6.34 -6.78 -12.50
N TYR A 112 6.32 -5.78 -13.38
CA TYR A 112 6.14 -4.37 -13.04
C TYR A 112 5.42 -3.63 -14.17
N THR A 113 4.91 -2.43 -13.86
CA THR A 113 4.26 -1.58 -14.85
C THR A 113 5.01 -0.27 -15.05
N ILE A 114 4.94 0.25 -16.26
CA ILE A 114 5.37 1.62 -16.58
C ILE A 114 4.11 2.41 -16.93
N SER A 115 3.87 3.51 -16.23
CA SER A 115 2.68 4.36 -16.42
C SER A 115 3.04 5.67 -17.14
N LEU A 116 2.26 6.05 -18.14
CA LEU A 116 2.46 7.25 -18.95
C LEU A 116 1.12 7.75 -19.54
N PRO A 117 1.02 9.02 -20.01
CA PRO A 117 -0.17 9.50 -20.69
C PRO A 117 -0.36 8.79 -22.03
N LEU A 118 -1.59 8.36 -22.35
CA LEU A 118 -1.91 7.62 -23.57
C LEU A 118 -1.67 8.48 -24.82
N LYS A 119 -2.21 9.71 -24.85
CA LYS A 119 -2.02 10.65 -25.97
C LYS A 119 -0.53 10.88 -26.26
N GLY A 120 0.28 10.94 -25.22
CA GLY A 120 1.72 11.07 -25.37
C GLY A 120 2.39 9.79 -25.84
N PHE A 121 1.82 8.60 -25.73
CA PHE A 121 2.49 7.36 -26.08
C PHE A 121 2.16 6.83 -27.47
N LEU A 122 1.22 7.43 -28.18
CA LEU A 122 0.94 7.07 -29.56
C LEU A 122 2.03 7.64 -30.47
N ASN A 123 2.25 7.00 -31.63
CA ASN A 123 3.12 7.56 -32.68
C ASN A 123 2.50 8.88 -33.22
N GLU A 124 3.32 9.70 -33.90
CA GLU A 124 2.91 10.97 -34.52
C GLU A 124 2.97 10.79 -36.06
N THR A 125 1.85 10.98 -36.76
CA THR A 125 1.58 10.89 -38.20
C THR A 125 0.47 11.87 -38.58
N ASP A 126 0.41 12.29 -39.84
CA ASP A 126 -0.48 13.37 -40.30
C ASP A 126 -2.00 13.04 -40.25
N ASP A 127 -2.37 11.76 -40.08
CA ASP A 127 -3.76 11.26 -39.93
C ASP A 127 -4.11 10.89 -38.46
N ASP A 128 -3.25 11.31 -37.50
CA ASP A 128 -3.29 10.78 -36.15
C ASP A 128 -4.36 11.36 -35.24
N ASP A 129 -4.79 12.60 -35.41
CA ASP A 129 -5.74 13.19 -34.45
C ASP A 129 -7.11 12.50 -34.55
N ASP A 130 -7.58 12.13 -35.74
CA ASP A 130 -8.83 11.38 -35.93
C ASP A 130 -8.70 9.91 -35.47
N ARG A 131 -7.60 9.23 -35.82
CA ARG A 131 -7.31 7.86 -35.36
C ARG A 131 -7.19 7.78 -33.84
N LEU A 132 -6.48 8.73 -33.24
CA LEU A 132 -6.34 8.89 -31.79
C LEU A 132 -7.71 9.10 -31.16
N GLN A 133 -8.51 10.03 -31.70
CA GLN A 133 -9.82 10.33 -31.15
C GLN A 133 -10.76 9.13 -31.24
N LYS A 134 -10.76 8.40 -32.36
CA LYS A 134 -11.52 7.14 -32.53
C LYS A 134 -11.10 6.08 -31.52
N ALA A 135 -9.80 5.84 -31.34
CA ALA A 135 -9.31 4.88 -30.36
C ALA A 135 -9.65 5.28 -28.92
N VAL A 136 -9.49 6.57 -28.58
CA VAL A 136 -9.82 7.11 -27.26
C VAL A 136 -11.33 7.01 -26.99
N ASN A 137 -12.18 7.39 -27.95
CA ASN A 137 -13.63 7.25 -27.86
C ASN A 137 -14.01 5.78 -27.63
N LYS A 138 -13.47 4.88 -28.44
CA LYS A 138 -13.71 3.44 -28.29
C LYS A 138 -13.30 2.92 -26.91
N ILE A 139 -12.16 3.36 -26.37
CA ILE A 139 -11.72 3.02 -25.03
C ILE A 139 -12.69 3.57 -23.98
N GLN A 140 -13.17 4.81 -24.15
CA GLN A 140 -14.12 5.42 -23.21
C GLN A 140 -15.45 4.69 -23.21
N ASP A 141 -15.98 4.32 -24.39
CA ASP A 141 -17.21 3.54 -24.52
C ASP A 141 -17.06 2.18 -23.83
N LEU A 142 -15.94 1.47 -24.10
CA LEU A 142 -15.63 0.20 -23.46
C LEU A 142 -15.50 0.34 -21.93
N SER A 143 -14.79 1.37 -21.44
CA SER A 143 -14.66 1.64 -20.01
C SER A 143 -16.02 1.94 -19.36
N SER A 144 -16.84 2.76 -20.00
CA SER A 144 -18.18 3.10 -19.48
C SER A 144 -19.07 1.87 -19.40
N PHE A 145 -19.14 1.10 -20.50
CA PHE A 145 -19.90 -0.14 -20.60
C PHE A 145 -19.46 -1.17 -19.55
N LEU A 146 -18.16 -1.47 -19.47
CA LEU A 146 -17.64 -2.44 -18.50
C LEU A 146 -17.90 -2.02 -17.06
N ARG A 147 -17.76 -0.72 -16.77
CA ARG A 147 -18.04 -0.21 -15.43
C ARG A 147 -19.47 -0.50 -15.02
N LEU A 148 -20.45 -0.26 -15.90
CA LEU A 148 -21.86 -0.50 -15.62
C LEU A 148 -22.20 -1.99 -15.53
N VAL A 149 -21.77 -2.79 -16.51
CA VAL A 149 -22.03 -4.24 -16.54
C VAL A 149 -21.47 -4.94 -15.30
N LEU A 150 -20.22 -4.66 -14.94
CA LEU A 150 -19.60 -5.28 -13.77
C LEU A 150 -20.19 -4.76 -12.47
N PHE A 151 -20.58 -3.49 -12.40
CA PHE A 151 -21.24 -2.94 -11.22
C PHE A 151 -22.55 -3.68 -10.93
N LYS A 152 -23.43 -3.83 -11.94
CA LYS A 152 -24.70 -4.55 -11.79
C LYS A 152 -24.50 -6.04 -11.50
N ALA A 153 -23.57 -6.70 -12.19
CA ALA A 153 -23.23 -8.09 -11.93
C ALA A 153 -22.72 -8.32 -10.48
N GLN A 154 -21.87 -7.42 -9.97
CA GLN A 154 -21.36 -7.52 -8.60
C GLN A 154 -22.44 -7.26 -7.55
N ILE A 155 -23.35 -6.31 -7.79
CA ILE A 155 -24.48 -6.06 -6.90
C ILE A 155 -25.32 -7.32 -6.76
N PHE A 156 -25.71 -7.95 -7.88
CA PHE A 156 -26.49 -9.18 -7.87
C PHE A 156 -25.79 -10.32 -7.13
N VAL A 157 -24.49 -10.56 -7.39
CA VAL A 157 -23.74 -11.61 -6.67
C VAL A 157 -23.65 -11.33 -5.18
N ASN A 158 -23.45 -10.08 -4.78
CA ASN A 158 -23.38 -9.71 -3.38
C ASN A 158 -24.72 -9.89 -2.66
N ASP A 159 -25.81 -9.54 -3.33
CA ASP A 159 -27.18 -9.73 -2.87
C ASP A 159 -27.47 -11.23 -2.65
N TYR A 160 -27.19 -12.05 -3.67
CA TYR A 160 -27.28 -13.50 -3.59
C TYR A 160 -26.48 -14.10 -2.41
N ILE A 161 -25.24 -13.63 -2.20
CA ILE A 161 -24.40 -14.09 -1.07
C ILE A 161 -25.04 -13.75 0.29
N LEU A 162 -25.75 -12.62 0.40
CA LEU A 162 -26.44 -12.25 1.63
C LEU A 162 -27.68 -13.10 1.86
N GLN A 163 -28.47 -13.29 0.81
CA GLN A 163 -29.75 -13.99 0.82
C GLN A 163 -29.60 -15.49 1.03
N TYR A 164 -28.64 -16.13 0.35
CA TYR A 164 -28.41 -17.57 0.39
C TYR A 164 -27.00 -17.95 0.90
N PRO A 165 -26.65 -17.61 2.16
CA PRO A 165 -25.30 -17.80 2.69
C PRO A 165 -24.86 -19.27 2.79
N ASN A 166 -25.81 -20.21 2.71
CA ASN A 166 -25.56 -21.65 2.79
C ASN A 166 -25.47 -22.33 1.41
N ASN A 167 -25.83 -21.63 0.32
CA ASN A 167 -25.91 -22.18 -1.05
C ASN A 167 -24.79 -21.61 -1.93
N LEU A 168 -23.59 -21.46 -1.37
CA LEU A 168 -22.48 -20.83 -2.04
C LEU A 168 -21.58 -21.85 -2.76
N SER A 169 -21.15 -21.50 -3.96
CA SER A 169 -20.32 -22.35 -4.81
C SER A 169 -18.96 -21.73 -5.11
N ASN A 170 -17.97 -22.56 -5.42
CA ASN A 170 -16.66 -22.10 -5.88
C ASN A 170 -16.70 -21.42 -7.25
N GLU A 171 -17.81 -21.54 -7.99
CA GLU A 171 -18.05 -20.88 -9.27
C GLU A 171 -17.95 -19.34 -9.21
N PHE A 172 -18.31 -18.72 -8.08
CA PHE A 172 -18.17 -17.27 -7.87
C PHE A 172 -16.72 -16.76 -7.96
N PHE A 173 -15.73 -17.66 -7.91
CA PHE A 173 -14.31 -17.34 -8.04
C PHE A 173 -13.72 -17.69 -9.41
N GLN A 174 -14.57 -18.03 -10.39
CA GLN A 174 -14.17 -18.40 -11.75
C GLN A 174 -14.55 -17.33 -12.78
N GLN A 175 -13.66 -17.08 -13.75
CA GLN A 175 -13.90 -16.13 -14.83
C GLN A 175 -15.16 -16.45 -15.66
N ASN A 176 -15.40 -17.74 -15.93
CA ASN A 176 -16.49 -18.21 -16.79
C ASN A 176 -17.88 -17.90 -16.22
N PHE A 177 -18.04 -18.03 -14.90
CA PHE A 177 -19.26 -17.65 -14.20
C PHE A 177 -19.56 -16.17 -14.39
N TRP A 178 -18.59 -15.30 -14.05
CA TRP A 178 -18.73 -13.85 -14.21
C TRP A 178 -19.01 -13.44 -15.65
N TYR A 179 -18.36 -14.08 -16.63
CA TYR A 179 -18.62 -13.79 -18.04
C TYR A 179 -20.04 -14.19 -18.46
N SER A 180 -20.52 -15.36 -18.01
CA SER A 180 -21.88 -15.83 -18.29
C SER A 180 -22.92 -14.93 -17.63
N LEU A 181 -22.70 -14.52 -16.38
CA LEU A 181 -23.57 -13.55 -15.67
C LEU A 181 -23.57 -12.18 -16.37
N CYS A 182 -22.43 -11.69 -16.83
CA CYS A 182 -22.38 -10.44 -17.58
C CYS A 182 -23.16 -10.54 -18.90
N ARG A 183 -23.23 -11.72 -19.53
CA ARG A 183 -24.11 -11.95 -20.69
C ARG A 183 -25.59 -11.86 -20.31
N VAL A 184 -25.99 -12.32 -19.12
CA VAL A 184 -27.37 -12.13 -18.62
C VAL A 184 -27.66 -10.65 -18.42
N VAL A 185 -26.80 -9.93 -17.70
CA VAL A 185 -26.87 -8.45 -17.54
C VAL A 185 -26.97 -7.74 -18.90
N CYS A 186 -26.31 -8.25 -19.93
CA CYS A 186 -26.33 -7.68 -21.28
C CYS A 186 -27.45 -8.22 -22.19
N LYS A 187 -28.46 -8.91 -21.64
CA LYS A 187 -29.57 -9.56 -22.37
C LYS A 187 -29.12 -10.51 -23.50
N GLN A 188 -28.01 -11.22 -23.33
CA GLN A 188 -27.45 -12.18 -24.30
C GLN A 188 -27.54 -13.65 -23.86
N LEU A 189 -28.03 -13.87 -22.65
CA LEU A 189 -28.25 -15.17 -22.04
C LEU A 189 -29.44 -14.98 -21.10
N SER A 190 -30.39 -15.92 -21.06
CA SER A 190 -31.45 -15.81 -20.07
C SER A 190 -30.90 -16.19 -18.68
N ILE A 191 -31.54 -15.70 -17.62
CA ILE A 191 -31.18 -16.12 -16.26
C ILE A 191 -31.43 -17.63 -16.06
N ARG A 192 -32.47 -18.16 -16.70
CA ARG A 192 -32.78 -19.60 -16.72
C ARG A 192 -31.65 -20.43 -17.33
N ASP A 193 -31.07 -19.99 -18.45
CA ASP A 193 -29.91 -20.66 -19.04
C ASP A 193 -28.67 -20.60 -18.14
N LEU A 194 -28.50 -19.50 -17.39
CA LEU A 194 -27.42 -19.39 -16.40
C LEU A 194 -27.63 -20.39 -15.26
N GLN A 195 -28.86 -20.50 -14.75
CA GLN A 195 -29.23 -21.47 -13.71
C GLN A 195 -29.01 -22.92 -14.18
N LEU A 196 -29.39 -23.25 -15.42
CA LEU A 196 -29.14 -24.57 -16.00
C LEU A 196 -27.64 -24.88 -16.13
N LYS A 197 -26.85 -23.89 -16.56
CA LYS A 197 -25.40 -24.02 -16.70
C LYS A 197 -24.68 -24.21 -15.36
N TYR A 198 -25.21 -23.62 -14.30
CA TYR A 198 -24.66 -23.65 -12.94
C TYR A 198 -25.67 -24.24 -11.96
N ALA A 199 -26.16 -25.46 -12.25
CA ALA A 199 -27.20 -26.14 -11.46
C ALA A 199 -26.84 -26.37 -9.98
N ASN A 200 -25.55 -26.33 -9.65
CA ASN A 200 -25.04 -26.39 -8.27
C ASN A 200 -25.23 -25.08 -7.47
N ILE A 201 -25.61 -23.99 -8.13
CA ILE A 201 -25.93 -22.72 -7.48
C ILE A 201 -27.46 -22.59 -7.50
N HIS A 202 -28.10 -22.96 -6.40
CA HIS A 202 -29.56 -22.99 -6.29
C HIS A 202 -30.15 -21.56 -6.25
N HIS A 203 -31.39 -21.37 -6.71
CA HIS A 203 -32.13 -20.09 -6.60
C HIS A 203 -31.51 -18.88 -7.33
N LEU A 204 -30.65 -19.08 -8.34
CA LEU A 204 -30.13 -17.94 -9.12
C LEU A 204 -31.25 -17.20 -9.88
N GLU A 205 -32.18 -17.96 -10.44
CA GLU A 205 -33.32 -17.38 -11.16
C GLU A 205 -34.26 -16.63 -10.22
N ASP A 206 -34.63 -17.24 -9.10
CA ASP A 206 -35.47 -16.62 -8.07
C ASP A 206 -34.84 -15.31 -7.55
N ALA A 207 -33.57 -15.34 -7.13
CA ALA A 207 -32.84 -14.17 -6.62
C ALA A 207 -32.78 -13.04 -7.64
N TRP A 208 -32.57 -13.37 -8.92
CA TRP A 208 -32.51 -12.38 -9.98
C TRP A 208 -33.86 -11.72 -10.21
N MET A 209 -34.93 -12.52 -10.23
CA MET A 209 -36.28 -12.03 -10.44
C MET A 209 -36.74 -11.17 -9.27
N GLU A 210 -36.51 -11.61 -8.04
CA GLU A 210 -36.82 -10.84 -6.83
C GLU A 210 -36.11 -9.48 -6.85
N LEU A 211 -34.80 -9.46 -7.06
CA LEU A 211 -34.02 -8.22 -7.07
C LEU A 211 -34.44 -7.30 -8.24
N ASN A 212 -34.61 -7.84 -9.44
CA ASN A 212 -34.92 -7.06 -10.63
C ASN A 212 -36.39 -6.59 -10.70
N ASN A 213 -37.28 -7.13 -9.87
CA ASN A 213 -38.66 -6.69 -9.74
C ASN A 213 -38.85 -5.57 -8.71
N LEU A 214 -37.81 -5.23 -7.93
CA LEU A 214 -37.88 -4.11 -7.01
C LEU A 214 -38.04 -2.78 -7.75
N GLU A 215 -38.84 -1.87 -7.19
CA GLU A 215 -39.04 -0.54 -7.74
C GLU A 215 -37.70 0.21 -7.85
N GLY A 216 -37.43 0.80 -9.02
CA GLY A 216 -36.19 1.52 -9.29
C GLY A 216 -34.95 0.65 -9.54
N VAL A 217 -35.08 -0.68 -9.53
CA VAL A 217 -33.99 -1.61 -9.85
C VAL A 217 -34.10 -2.07 -11.29
N ASN A 218 -33.00 -1.92 -12.04
CA ASN A 218 -32.85 -2.50 -13.37
C ASN A 218 -31.44 -3.07 -13.49
N LEU A 219 -31.33 -4.40 -13.55
CA LEU A 219 -30.03 -5.08 -13.67
C LEU A 219 -29.52 -5.15 -15.10
N ASN A 220 -30.35 -4.87 -16.10
CA ASN A 220 -29.98 -4.99 -17.49
C ASN A 220 -29.17 -3.79 -18.01
N VAL A 221 -28.32 -4.03 -19.01
CA VAL A 221 -27.49 -3.03 -19.67
C VAL A 221 -27.58 -3.20 -21.18
N GLU A 222 -27.97 -2.13 -21.86
CA GLU A 222 -27.96 -2.07 -23.31
C GLU A 222 -26.54 -1.91 -23.86
N LYS A 223 -26.30 -2.41 -25.07
CA LYS A 223 -24.96 -2.36 -25.69
C LYS A 223 -24.74 -1.13 -26.56
N ASP A 224 -25.80 -0.44 -26.95
CA ASP A 224 -25.75 0.76 -27.78
C ASP A 224 -24.85 0.61 -29.02
N GLY A 225 -24.95 -0.51 -29.73
CA GLY A 225 -24.15 -0.80 -30.94
C GLY A 225 -22.67 -1.14 -30.69
N LEU A 226 -22.24 -1.31 -29.43
CA LEU A 226 -20.87 -1.64 -29.09
C LEU A 226 -20.46 -3.02 -29.62
N LYS A 227 -19.56 -3.03 -30.61
CA LYS A 227 -18.93 -4.26 -31.15
C LYS A 227 -17.59 -4.56 -30.48
N ASN A 228 -17.17 -5.82 -30.52
CA ASN A 228 -15.85 -6.31 -30.07
C ASN A 228 -15.50 -6.09 -28.58
N TYR A 229 -16.50 -5.93 -27.71
CA TYR A 229 -16.27 -5.78 -26.27
C TYR A 229 -15.97 -7.10 -25.54
N GLY A 230 -16.36 -8.24 -26.12
CA GLY A 230 -16.34 -9.55 -25.45
C GLY A 230 -14.98 -9.92 -24.84
N GLN A 231 -13.89 -9.65 -25.55
CA GLN A 231 -12.54 -9.92 -25.07
C GLN A 231 -12.14 -9.05 -23.87
N VAL A 232 -12.53 -7.78 -23.92
CA VAL A 232 -12.26 -6.82 -22.85
C VAL A 232 -13.09 -7.19 -21.61
N LEU A 233 -14.35 -7.58 -21.81
CA LEU A 233 -15.24 -8.07 -20.77
C LEU A 233 -14.71 -9.35 -20.12
N ALA A 234 -14.28 -10.34 -20.91
CA ALA A 234 -13.70 -11.57 -20.39
C ALA A 234 -12.50 -11.31 -19.47
N THR A 235 -11.61 -10.39 -19.85
CA THR A 235 -10.47 -10.03 -19.00
C THR A 235 -10.92 -9.29 -17.72
N ALA A 236 -11.91 -8.43 -17.83
CA ALA A 236 -12.44 -7.73 -16.67
C ALA A 236 -13.11 -8.71 -15.69
N CYS A 237 -13.83 -9.72 -16.18
CA CYS A 237 -14.37 -10.83 -15.38
C CYS A 237 -13.29 -11.63 -14.66
N GLU A 238 -12.12 -11.88 -15.29
CA GLU A 238 -10.97 -12.53 -14.63
C GLU A 238 -10.47 -11.69 -13.44
N THR A 239 -10.43 -10.37 -13.64
CA THR A 239 -10.01 -9.41 -12.60
C THR A 239 -11.02 -9.38 -11.45
N THR A 240 -12.32 -9.39 -11.75
CA THR A 240 -13.40 -9.46 -10.76
C THR A 240 -13.35 -10.75 -9.96
N ALA A 241 -13.28 -11.91 -10.63
CA ALA A 241 -13.14 -13.21 -9.96
C ALA A 241 -11.92 -13.26 -9.03
N THR A 242 -10.79 -12.72 -9.50
CA THR A 242 -9.56 -12.61 -8.69
C THR A 242 -9.73 -11.64 -7.52
N CYS A 243 -10.51 -10.57 -7.66
CA CYS A 243 -10.83 -9.64 -6.58
C CYS A 243 -11.62 -10.33 -5.46
N TYR A 244 -12.67 -11.07 -5.80
CA TYR A 244 -13.46 -11.86 -4.83
C TYR A 244 -12.59 -12.90 -4.13
N ASN A 245 -11.77 -13.64 -4.87
CA ASN A 245 -10.86 -14.62 -4.28
C ASN A 245 -9.89 -13.95 -3.29
N ASN A 246 -9.21 -12.89 -3.71
CA ASN A 246 -8.25 -12.17 -2.87
C ASN A 246 -8.90 -11.52 -1.64
N TYR A 247 -10.19 -11.15 -1.73
CA TYR A 247 -10.91 -10.56 -0.61
C TYR A 247 -10.94 -11.48 0.60
N TYR A 248 -11.38 -12.73 0.39
CA TYR A 248 -11.45 -13.73 1.46
C TYR A 248 -10.05 -14.13 1.93
N ILE A 249 -9.09 -14.27 1.02
CA ILE A 249 -7.74 -14.80 1.36
C ILE A 249 -6.83 -13.79 2.06
N GLU A 250 -6.90 -12.50 1.69
CA GLU A 250 -5.91 -11.51 2.16
C GLU A 250 -6.34 -10.73 3.40
N ASN A 251 -7.63 -10.75 3.73
CA ASN A 251 -8.20 -9.89 4.75
C ASN A 251 -8.63 -10.64 6.02
N PHE A 252 -8.97 -11.92 5.94
CA PHE A 252 -9.62 -12.65 7.03
C PHE A 252 -8.85 -12.62 8.36
N GLN A 253 -7.54 -12.88 8.35
CA GLN A 253 -6.71 -12.85 9.56
C GLN A 253 -6.78 -11.48 10.25
N ASN A 254 -6.74 -10.40 9.47
CA ASN A 254 -6.83 -9.05 10.03
C ASN A 254 -8.22 -8.76 10.60
N ILE A 255 -9.29 -9.30 10.01
CA ILE A 255 -10.65 -9.14 10.53
C ILE A 255 -10.76 -9.85 11.89
N ILE A 256 -10.35 -11.14 11.95
CA ILE A 256 -10.34 -11.94 13.18
C ILE A 256 -9.49 -11.26 14.26
N CYS A 257 -8.25 -10.85 13.96
CA CYS A 257 -7.41 -10.18 14.95
C CYS A 257 -8.05 -8.88 15.46
N ASN A 258 -8.63 -8.07 14.57
CA ASN A 258 -9.26 -6.82 15.00
C ASN A 258 -10.49 -7.06 15.88
N TYR A 259 -11.23 -8.16 15.66
CA TYR A 259 -12.31 -8.62 16.53
C TYR A 259 -11.82 -8.90 17.94
N PHE A 260 -10.86 -9.81 18.11
CA PHE A 260 -10.32 -10.12 19.44
C PHE A 260 -9.67 -8.90 20.11
N ILE A 261 -8.89 -8.11 19.36
CA ILE A 261 -8.30 -6.87 19.90
C ILE A 261 -9.41 -5.94 20.41
N TYR A 262 -10.51 -5.79 19.68
CA TYR A 262 -11.62 -4.94 20.10
C TYR A 262 -12.29 -5.47 21.36
N MET A 263 -12.68 -6.75 21.36
CA MET A 263 -13.38 -7.38 22.49
C MET A 263 -12.53 -7.34 23.77
N ILE A 264 -11.25 -7.68 23.69
CA ILE A 264 -10.34 -7.64 24.85
C ILE A 264 -10.11 -6.20 25.31
N CYS A 265 -9.95 -5.23 24.40
CA CYS A 265 -9.78 -3.82 24.80
C CYS A 265 -11.04 -3.25 25.47
N LYS A 266 -12.23 -3.73 25.09
CA LYS A 266 -13.51 -3.31 25.69
C LYS A 266 -13.62 -3.83 27.13
N GLU A 267 -13.27 -5.10 27.33
CA GLU A 267 -13.37 -5.77 28.64
C GLU A 267 -12.23 -5.38 29.59
N PHE A 268 -11.01 -5.23 29.09
CA PHE A 268 -9.80 -4.93 29.86
C PHE A 268 -9.20 -3.57 29.44
N PRO A 269 -9.84 -2.43 29.77
CA PRO A 269 -9.43 -1.11 29.31
C PRO A 269 -8.07 -0.65 29.86
N ASP A 270 -7.63 -1.22 30.99
CA ASP A 270 -6.38 -0.85 31.65
C ASP A 270 -5.15 -1.54 31.03
N ILE A 271 -5.36 -2.60 30.24
CA ILE A 271 -4.28 -3.28 29.54
C ILE A 271 -3.88 -2.46 28.31
N LYS A 272 -2.57 -2.19 28.18
CA LYS A 272 -2.03 -1.48 27.01
C LYS A 272 -2.38 -2.23 25.72
N ARG A 273 -3.03 -1.55 24.78
CA ARG A 273 -3.39 -2.08 23.45
C ARG A 273 -2.23 -2.76 22.71
N SER A 274 -0.97 -2.34 22.92
CA SER A 274 0.19 -3.00 22.31
C SER A 274 0.40 -4.42 22.82
N VAL A 275 0.12 -4.69 24.10
CA VAL A 275 0.21 -6.01 24.72
C VAL A 275 -0.90 -6.91 24.17
N ILE A 276 -2.15 -6.41 24.14
CA ILE A 276 -3.29 -7.13 23.54
C ILE A 276 -3.01 -7.49 22.07
N ARG A 277 -2.45 -6.56 21.29
CA ARG A 277 -2.07 -6.85 19.90
C ARG A 277 -1.06 -7.98 19.82
N LYS A 278 -0.03 -7.98 20.67
CA LYS A 278 1.00 -9.02 20.69
C LYS A 278 0.35 -10.39 20.99
N LEU A 279 -0.42 -10.46 22.08
CA LEU A 279 -1.19 -11.65 22.48
C LEU A 279 -2.05 -12.19 21.33
N VAL A 280 -2.81 -11.33 20.66
CA VAL A 280 -3.74 -11.77 19.61
C VAL A 280 -3.01 -12.29 18.38
N TYR A 281 -1.95 -11.60 17.94
CA TYR A 281 -1.24 -11.99 16.72
C TYR A 281 -0.28 -13.17 16.92
N GLU A 282 0.31 -13.33 18.10
CA GLU A 282 1.30 -14.37 18.38
C GLU A 282 0.68 -15.66 18.94
N HIS A 283 -0.56 -15.60 19.45
CA HIS A 283 -1.16 -16.75 20.13
C HIS A 283 -2.63 -16.98 19.74
N VAL A 284 -3.52 -16.01 19.99
CA VAL A 284 -4.97 -16.21 19.77
C VAL A 284 -5.29 -16.54 18.31
N LEU A 285 -4.63 -15.90 17.36
CA LEU A 285 -4.85 -16.15 15.94
C LEU A 285 -4.49 -17.61 15.57
N ASP A 286 -3.33 -18.10 15.99
CA ASP A 286 -2.89 -19.45 15.67
C ASP A 286 -3.81 -20.49 16.34
N GLN A 287 -4.26 -20.22 17.57
CA GLN A 287 -5.29 -21.03 18.20
C GLN A 287 -6.55 -21.09 17.36
N VAL A 288 -7.14 -19.95 16.96
CA VAL A 288 -8.40 -19.90 16.19
C VAL A 288 -8.30 -20.59 14.83
N LEU A 289 -7.12 -20.55 14.18
CA LEU A 289 -6.93 -21.11 12.84
C LEU A 289 -6.43 -22.56 12.84
N SER A 290 -5.95 -23.08 13.98
CA SER A 290 -5.58 -24.48 14.14
C SER A 290 -6.78 -25.37 14.44
N SER A 291 -6.71 -26.62 13.97
CA SER A 291 -7.63 -27.70 14.34
C SER A 291 -7.40 -28.21 15.78
N ASP A 292 -6.31 -27.82 16.43
CA ASP A 292 -5.96 -28.27 17.78
C ASP A 292 -6.94 -27.74 18.86
N PRO A 293 -7.09 -28.43 20.01
CA PRO A 293 -7.84 -27.90 21.14
C PRO A 293 -7.26 -26.56 21.65
N VAL A 294 -8.10 -25.79 22.34
CA VAL A 294 -7.69 -24.49 22.92
C VAL A 294 -6.61 -24.72 23.97
N ALA A 295 -5.41 -24.19 23.72
CA ALA A 295 -4.25 -24.36 24.59
C ALA A 295 -4.19 -23.28 25.69
N VAL A 296 -3.49 -23.58 26.78
CA VAL A 296 -3.25 -22.62 27.86
C VAL A 296 -2.27 -21.52 27.41
N LEU A 297 -2.49 -20.28 27.86
CA LEU A 297 -1.59 -19.16 27.59
C LEU A 297 -0.23 -19.39 28.28
N ASN A 298 0.84 -19.58 27.51
CA ASN A 298 2.19 -19.75 28.07
C ASN A 298 2.67 -18.48 28.82
N ASP A 299 3.32 -18.69 29.96
CA ASP A 299 3.78 -17.62 30.86
C ASP A 299 4.85 -16.68 30.23
N ASP A 300 5.62 -17.19 29.27
CA ASP A 300 6.72 -16.46 28.61
C ASP A 300 6.24 -15.36 27.64
N ILE A 301 4.95 -15.36 27.26
CA ILE A 301 4.44 -14.50 26.18
C ILE A 301 4.00 -13.11 26.72
N LEU A 302 3.74 -12.97 28.03
CA LEU A 302 3.13 -11.79 28.68
C LEU A 302 4.03 -11.18 29.78
N PRO A 303 4.72 -10.04 29.55
CA PRO A 303 5.45 -9.32 30.61
C PRO A 303 4.52 -8.45 31.50
N PRO A 304 4.96 -8.11 32.74
CA PRO A 304 4.41 -8.67 33.96
C PRO A 304 2.95 -8.25 34.18
N LEU A 305 2.01 -9.01 33.62
CA LEU A 305 0.62 -8.95 34.05
C LEU A 305 0.48 -9.84 35.29
N SER A 306 -0.34 -9.45 36.27
CA SER A 306 -0.62 -10.31 37.42
C SER A 306 -1.22 -11.64 36.97
N GLN A 307 -0.99 -12.71 37.72
CA GLN A 307 -1.55 -14.03 37.41
C GLN A 307 -3.09 -13.99 37.35
N GLU A 308 -3.71 -13.18 38.21
CA GLU A 308 -5.15 -12.91 38.19
C GLU A 308 -5.61 -12.29 36.86
N THR A 309 -4.88 -11.32 36.32
CA THR A 309 -5.19 -10.70 35.02
C THR A 309 -5.03 -11.70 33.88
N LYS A 310 -4.02 -12.59 33.94
CA LYS A 310 -3.81 -13.64 32.95
C LYS A 310 -4.97 -14.65 32.95
N ASN A 311 -5.38 -15.10 34.14
CA ASN A 311 -6.49 -16.02 34.30
C ASN A 311 -7.81 -15.38 33.82
N GLY A 312 -8.07 -14.12 34.18
CA GLY A 312 -9.23 -13.38 33.70
C GLY A 312 -9.27 -13.22 32.18
N LEU A 313 -8.12 -12.89 31.56
CA LEU A 313 -7.99 -12.85 30.09
C LEU A 313 -8.31 -14.19 29.46
N GLN A 314 -7.80 -15.29 30.03
CA GLN A 314 -8.02 -16.62 29.48
C GLN A 314 -9.49 -17.04 29.56
N THR A 315 -10.12 -16.85 30.72
CA THR A 315 -11.55 -17.13 30.94
C THR A 315 -12.43 -16.34 29.98
N PHE A 316 -12.05 -15.09 29.64
CA PHE A 316 -12.78 -14.28 28.67
C PHE A 316 -12.53 -14.68 27.21
N ILE A 317 -11.27 -15.00 26.85
CA ILE A 317 -10.87 -15.27 25.45
C ILE A 317 -11.31 -16.66 25.00
N ASN A 318 -11.23 -17.68 25.86
CA ASN A 318 -11.50 -19.07 25.49
C ASN A 318 -12.89 -19.27 24.88
N PRO A 319 -13.99 -18.77 25.49
CA PRO A 319 -15.33 -18.86 24.88
C PRO A 319 -15.40 -18.19 23.51
N LEU A 320 -14.74 -17.03 23.34
CA LEU A 320 -14.70 -16.31 22.05
C LEU A 320 -13.93 -17.09 20.98
N ILE A 321 -12.85 -17.80 21.36
CA ILE A 321 -12.11 -18.70 20.46
C ILE A 321 -13.02 -19.84 20.01
N VAL A 322 -13.68 -20.52 20.95
CA VAL A 322 -14.59 -21.64 20.66
C VAL A 322 -15.76 -21.19 19.78
N GLU A 323 -16.36 -20.04 20.10
CA GLU A 323 -17.48 -19.46 19.33
C GLU A 323 -17.09 -19.24 17.86
N LEU A 324 -15.88 -18.74 17.58
CA LEU A 324 -15.42 -18.56 16.21
C LEU A 324 -14.96 -19.87 15.55
N LYS A 325 -14.26 -20.75 16.28
CA LYS A 325 -13.82 -22.05 15.77
C LYS A 325 -14.97 -22.90 15.27
N ASN A 326 -16.09 -22.94 16.00
CA ASN A 326 -17.27 -23.71 15.62
C ASN A 326 -17.93 -23.20 14.32
N ARG A 327 -17.52 -22.03 13.81
CA ARG A 327 -18.01 -21.41 12.57
C ARG A 327 -16.96 -21.41 11.46
N LEU A 328 -15.85 -22.08 11.70
CA LEU A 328 -14.76 -22.27 10.76
C LEU A 328 -14.70 -23.74 10.32
N PRO A 329 -14.04 -24.04 9.19
CA PRO A 329 -13.85 -25.43 8.76
C PRO A 329 -13.04 -26.22 9.79
N SER A 330 -13.30 -27.53 9.88
CA SER A 330 -12.64 -28.44 10.84
C SER A 330 -11.14 -28.66 10.59
N PHE A 331 -10.63 -28.27 9.43
CA PHE A 331 -9.22 -28.35 9.08
C PHE A 331 -8.48 -27.04 9.36
N THR A 332 -7.16 -27.13 9.57
CA THR A 332 -6.31 -25.96 9.79
C THR A 332 -6.38 -24.97 8.61
N ILE A 333 -6.69 -23.70 8.93
CA ILE A 333 -6.88 -22.64 7.94
C ILE A 333 -5.56 -21.98 7.61
N THR A 334 -5.06 -22.32 6.42
CA THR A 334 -3.96 -21.63 5.77
C THR A 334 -4.49 -20.86 4.56
N LYS A 335 -3.70 -19.95 4.01
CA LYS A 335 -4.06 -19.30 2.74
C LYS A 335 -4.18 -20.29 1.58
N ALA A 336 -3.48 -21.44 1.65
CA ALA A 336 -3.58 -22.48 0.64
C ALA A 336 -4.91 -23.24 0.76
N THR A 337 -5.25 -23.72 1.96
CA THR A 337 -6.53 -24.45 2.19
C THR A 337 -7.74 -23.54 1.94
N GLN A 338 -7.62 -22.26 2.28
CA GLN A 338 -8.64 -21.26 1.96
C GLN A 338 -8.77 -20.96 0.44
N ASN A 339 -7.73 -21.13 -0.36
CA ASN A 339 -7.90 -21.05 -1.83
C ASN A 339 -8.74 -22.20 -2.37
N THR A 340 -8.79 -23.34 -1.70
CA THR A 340 -9.63 -24.47 -2.13
C THR A 340 -11.10 -24.20 -1.84
N ALA A 341 -11.41 -23.59 -0.68
CA ALA A 341 -12.78 -23.26 -0.27
C ALA A 341 -12.86 -21.85 0.35
N PRO A 342 -12.88 -20.76 -0.45
CA PRO A 342 -12.81 -19.40 0.09
C PRO A 342 -13.99 -19.01 0.97
N PHE A 343 -15.19 -19.55 0.70
CA PHE A 343 -16.39 -19.29 1.50
C PHE A 343 -16.39 -20.01 2.86
N GLY A 344 -15.47 -20.94 3.13
CA GLY A 344 -15.42 -21.66 4.41
C GLY A 344 -15.26 -20.73 5.63
N ILE A 345 -14.73 -19.52 5.44
CA ILE A 345 -14.60 -18.52 6.51
C ILE A 345 -15.79 -17.57 6.63
N LEU A 346 -16.73 -17.58 5.68
CA LEU A 346 -17.84 -16.64 5.64
C LEU A 346 -18.75 -16.72 6.87
N PRO A 347 -19.07 -17.90 7.44
CA PRO A 347 -19.90 -17.97 8.65
C PRO A 347 -19.27 -17.23 9.84
N ALA A 348 -17.97 -17.36 10.04
CA ALA A 348 -17.23 -16.60 11.05
C ALA A 348 -17.24 -15.08 10.78
N LEU A 349 -17.07 -14.65 9.52
CA LEU A 349 -17.15 -13.23 9.17
C LEU A 349 -18.54 -12.64 9.41
N ARG A 350 -19.60 -13.37 9.04
CA ARG A 350 -20.99 -12.97 9.31
C ARG A 350 -21.21 -12.80 10.81
N HIS A 351 -20.77 -13.78 11.60
CA HIS A 351 -20.90 -13.72 13.05
C HIS A 351 -20.21 -12.49 13.68
N ILE A 352 -18.96 -12.20 13.28
CA ILE A 352 -18.23 -11.01 13.76
C ILE A 352 -18.98 -9.73 13.40
N LEU A 353 -19.46 -9.62 12.16
CA LEU A 353 -20.23 -8.45 11.73
C LEU A 353 -21.50 -8.29 12.57
N SER A 354 -22.15 -9.41 12.96
CA SER A 354 -23.37 -9.41 13.80
C SER A 354 -23.10 -8.75 15.12
N LYS A 355 -22.06 -9.22 15.80
CA LYS A 355 -21.68 -8.71 17.12
C LYS A 355 -21.37 -7.23 17.03
N TYR A 356 -20.69 -6.78 15.97
CA TYR A 356 -20.40 -5.37 15.77
C TYR A 356 -21.65 -4.52 15.54
N GLU A 357 -22.59 -4.98 14.71
CA GLU A 357 -23.86 -4.27 14.50
C GLU A 357 -24.68 -4.19 15.78
N SER A 358 -24.80 -5.28 16.55
CA SER A 358 -25.49 -5.29 17.85
C SER A 358 -24.86 -4.29 18.83
N ILE A 359 -23.52 -4.29 18.95
CA ILE A 359 -22.80 -3.34 19.82
C ILE A 359 -23.07 -1.89 19.42
N ILE A 360 -23.15 -1.59 18.12
CA ILE A 360 -23.43 -0.23 17.63
C ILE A 360 -24.88 0.16 17.92
N ALA A 361 -25.82 -0.76 17.73
CA ALA A 361 -27.24 -0.54 18.01
C ALA A 361 -27.48 -0.25 19.51
N GLU A 362 -26.90 -1.06 20.40
CA GLU A 362 -26.96 -0.87 21.86
C GLU A 362 -26.42 0.51 22.31
N ASN A 363 -25.32 0.98 21.71
CA ASN A 363 -24.80 2.30 22.04
C ASN A 363 -25.72 3.44 21.53
N SER A 364 -26.37 3.23 20.38
CA SER A 364 -27.28 4.22 19.79
C SER A 364 -28.56 4.38 20.62
N THR A 365 -29.08 3.30 21.21
CA THR A 365 -30.26 3.34 22.09
C THR A 365 -29.94 3.97 23.45
N LEU A 366 -28.76 3.72 24.01
CA LEU A 366 -28.29 4.39 25.23
C LEU A 366 -28.18 5.92 25.04
N GLN A 367 -27.67 6.37 23.89
CA GLN A 367 -27.59 7.80 23.59
C GLN A 367 -28.98 8.46 23.44
N LYS A 368 -29.95 7.78 22.81
CA LYS A 368 -31.33 8.29 22.68
C LYS A 368 -32.05 8.44 24.03
N ARG A 369 -31.90 7.48 24.95
CA ARG A 369 -32.50 7.56 26.31
C ARG A 369 -31.94 8.72 27.13
N HIS A 370 -30.66 9.05 26.97
CA HIS A 370 -30.05 10.21 27.63
C HIS A 370 -30.51 11.55 27.05
N SER A 371 -30.90 11.61 25.77
CA SER A 371 -31.47 12.83 25.17
C SER A 371 -32.96 13.04 25.45
N GLU A 372 -33.73 11.96 25.71
CA GLU A 372 -35.18 12.05 25.97
C GLU A 372 -35.53 12.35 27.45
N THR A 373 -34.57 12.18 28.37
CA THR A 373 -34.74 12.49 29.80
C THR A 373 -34.40 13.94 30.17
N GLY A 374 -33.95 14.76 29.22
CA GLY A 374 -33.70 16.20 29.43
C GLY A 374 -34.86 17.08 28.96
N LYS A 375 -35.91 17.23 29.77
CA LYS A 375 -36.88 18.34 29.60
C LYS A 375 -36.31 19.64 30.16
N PRO A 376 -36.61 20.81 29.55
CA PRO A 376 -36.22 22.11 30.08
C PRO A 376 -37.15 22.50 31.23
N GLN A 377 -36.59 22.82 32.39
CA GLN A 377 -37.30 23.56 33.43
C GLN A 377 -36.46 24.77 33.81
N ASP A 378 -37.04 25.94 33.55
CA ASP A 378 -36.66 27.22 34.14
C ASP A 378 -36.82 27.14 35.65
N THR A 379 -35.74 27.36 36.41
CA THR A 379 -35.79 27.97 37.74
C THR A 379 -34.40 28.40 38.22
N VAL A 380 -34.44 29.46 39.01
CA VAL A 380 -33.39 30.40 39.39
C VAL A 380 -32.42 29.84 40.46
N GLN A 381 -31.16 30.30 40.37
CA GLN A 381 -30.08 30.37 41.38
C GLN A 381 -30.11 29.44 42.62
N SER A 382 -29.04 28.66 42.79
CA SER A 382 -28.09 28.82 43.91
C SER A 382 -26.89 27.89 43.72
N GLY A 383 -25.69 28.40 43.97
CA GLY A 383 -24.45 27.68 43.72
C GLY A 383 -24.18 26.59 44.75
N GLU A 384 -23.82 25.40 44.28
CA GLU A 384 -22.98 24.47 45.02
C GLU A 384 -22.22 23.57 44.04
N LYS A 385 -20.90 23.61 44.13
CA LYS A 385 -19.97 22.78 43.37
C LYS A 385 -20.06 21.32 43.85
N LYS A 386 -20.85 20.48 43.18
CA LYS A 386 -20.64 19.03 43.23
C LYS A 386 -19.70 18.60 42.11
N LYS A 387 -18.43 18.43 42.50
CA LYS A 387 -17.47 17.55 41.81
C LYS A 387 -18.02 16.11 41.91
N ASN A 388 -18.46 15.56 40.78
CA ASN A 388 -18.29 14.15 40.45
C ASN A 388 -18.52 14.02 38.93
N ASP A 389 -17.48 14.32 38.18
CA ASP A 389 -17.36 13.91 36.78
C ASP A 389 -17.17 12.38 36.77
N ASP A 390 -18.27 11.63 36.77
CA ASP A 390 -18.30 10.28 36.21
C ASP A 390 -18.05 10.41 34.70
N LYS A 391 -16.77 10.52 34.32
CA LYS A 391 -16.34 10.34 32.94
C LYS A 391 -16.59 8.89 32.57
N VAL A 392 -17.80 8.57 32.15
CA VAL A 392 -18.10 7.39 31.35
C VAL A 392 -17.12 7.44 30.18
N LYS A 393 -16.07 6.60 30.23
CA LYS A 393 -15.09 6.48 29.15
C LYS A 393 -15.86 5.95 27.94
N HIS A 394 -16.34 6.83 27.07
CA HIS A 394 -16.95 6.42 25.80
C HIS A 394 -15.93 5.61 25.01
N PHE A 395 -16.11 4.29 25.01
CA PHE A 395 -15.29 3.38 24.23
C PHE A 395 -15.57 3.62 22.74
N VAL A 396 -14.51 3.61 21.92
CA VAL A 396 -14.66 3.86 20.48
C VAL A 396 -15.37 2.67 19.85
N LEU A 397 -16.50 2.92 19.17
CA LEU A 397 -17.28 1.89 18.48
C LEU A 397 -16.44 1.03 17.52
N PRO A 398 -16.82 -0.26 17.31
CA PRO A 398 -16.10 -1.13 16.40
C PRO A 398 -16.28 -0.63 14.97
N ARG A 399 -15.27 -0.84 14.13
CA ARG A 399 -15.33 -0.45 12.72
C ARG A 399 -15.88 -1.62 11.89
N ILE A 400 -17.10 -1.46 11.38
CA ILE A 400 -17.74 -2.41 10.45
C ILE A 400 -16.93 -2.62 9.16
N PHE A 401 -17.08 -3.79 8.56
CA PHE A 401 -16.45 -4.25 7.32
C PHE A 401 -17.48 -4.93 6.41
N SER A 402 -17.19 -5.08 5.13
CA SER A 402 -18.11 -5.75 4.18
C SER A 402 -17.92 -7.27 4.22
N LEU A 403 -18.91 -8.06 3.79
CA LEU A 403 -18.75 -9.50 3.65
C LEU A 403 -18.14 -9.91 2.31
N PHE A 404 -18.09 -8.98 1.35
CA PHE A 404 -17.63 -9.17 -0.03
C PHE A 404 -17.04 -7.84 -0.58
N PRO A 405 -16.39 -7.86 -1.76
CA PRO A 405 -16.01 -6.65 -2.47
C PRO A 405 -17.22 -5.80 -2.88
N ASN A 406 -17.21 -4.51 -2.54
CA ASN A 406 -18.19 -3.57 -3.09
C ASN A 406 -17.75 -3.10 -4.48
N PRO A 407 -18.68 -3.00 -5.44
CA PRO A 407 -18.36 -2.47 -6.77
C PRO A 407 -17.96 -0.99 -6.69
N GLY A 408 -17.03 -0.58 -7.56
CA GLY A 408 -16.48 0.77 -7.54
C GLY A 408 -17.20 1.72 -8.50
N LEU A 409 -17.51 2.94 -8.05
CA LEU A 409 -18.06 4.03 -8.90
C LEU A 409 -17.00 4.66 -9.84
N GLN A 410 -15.73 4.42 -9.52
CA GLN A 410 -14.58 5.05 -10.17
C GLN A 410 -14.42 4.58 -11.61
N TRP A 411 -14.13 5.52 -12.54
CA TRP A 411 -13.70 5.20 -13.91
C TRP A 411 -12.67 4.05 -13.98
N CYS A 412 -12.90 3.09 -14.87
CA CYS A 412 -12.18 1.82 -14.93
C CYS A 412 -11.14 1.77 -16.05
N PHE A 413 -10.13 0.93 -15.86
CA PHE A 413 -9.16 0.59 -16.89
C PHE A 413 -9.66 -0.62 -17.68
N ILE A 414 -9.43 -0.60 -18.99
CA ILE A 414 -9.53 -1.78 -19.85
C ILE A 414 -8.13 -2.37 -20.09
N LYS A 415 -8.06 -3.68 -20.32
CA LYS A 415 -6.83 -4.34 -20.76
C LYS A 415 -6.79 -4.44 -22.28
N ILE A 416 -5.67 -4.02 -22.84
CA ILE A 416 -5.31 -4.22 -24.25
C ILE A 416 -4.20 -5.26 -24.29
N ASP A 417 -4.38 -6.30 -25.11
CA ASP A 417 -3.41 -7.36 -25.34
C ASP A 417 -3.53 -7.94 -26.75
N SER A 418 -2.84 -9.06 -27.00
CA SER A 418 -2.82 -9.74 -28.31
C SER A 418 -4.19 -10.05 -28.90
N GLN A 419 -5.25 -10.10 -28.08
CA GLN A 419 -6.57 -10.54 -28.51
C GLN A 419 -7.48 -9.37 -28.94
N ASN A 420 -7.15 -8.13 -28.58
CA ASN A 420 -8.04 -6.99 -28.84
C ASN A 420 -7.32 -5.72 -29.34
N VAL A 421 -5.98 -5.69 -29.36
CA VAL A 421 -5.22 -4.50 -29.79
C VAL A 421 -5.58 -4.07 -31.21
N THR A 422 -5.78 -5.01 -32.13
CA THR A 422 -6.12 -4.74 -33.53
C THR A 422 -7.52 -4.14 -33.69
N GLY A 423 -8.47 -4.54 -32.85
CA GLY A 423 -9.84 -4.02 -32.85
C GLY A 423 -9.97 -2.64 -32.21
N ILE A 424 -9.04 -2.26 -31.32
CA ILE A 424 -9.03 -0.96 -30.64
C ILE A 424 -8.15 0.05 -31.41
N PHE A 425 -7.05 -0.41 -32.01
CA PHE A 425 -6.11 0.41 -32.77
C PHE A 425 -5.96 -0.10 -34.21
N PRO A 426 -7.00 -0.04 -35.06
CA PRO A 426 -7.03 -0.70 -36.36
C PRO A 426 -6.05 -0.14 -37.41
N GLY A 427 -5.41 1.00 -37.16
CA GLY A 427 -4.68 1.74 -38.17
C GLY A 427 -3.30 1.18 -38.57
N SER A 428 -2.90 -0.03 -38.14
CA SER A 428 -1.74 -0.69 -38.74
C SER A 428 -2.18 -1.76 -39.73
N LYS A 429 -1.68 -1.65 -40.97
CA LYS A 429 -1.90 -2.65 -42.03
C LYS A 429 -1.07 -3.93 -41.83
N LEU A 430 -0.51 -4.12 -40.62
CA LEU A 430 0.39 -5.21 -40.28
C LEU A 430 -0.36 -6.55 -40.29
N LYS A 431 0.05 -7.43 -41.21
CA LYS A 431 -0.39 -8.83 -41.24
C LYS A 431 0.63 -9.70 -40.50
N LYS A 432 0.12 -10.74 -39.84
CA LYS A 432 0.95 -11.79 -39.23
C LYS A 432 1.72 -12.53 -40.34
N GLU A 433 3.02 -12.69 -40.17
CA GLU A 433 3.86 -13.44 -41.13
C GLU A 433 3.70 -14.96 -40.95
N LYS A 434 4.02 -15.75 -41.99
CA LYS A 434 3.69 -17.20 -42.06
C LYS A 434 4.24 -18.01 -40.88
N ASP A 435 5.45 -17.67 -40.42
CA ASP A 435 6.15 -18.38 -39.32
C ASP A 435 6.30 -17.54 -38.04
N GLU A 436 5.59 -16.40 -37.95
CA GLU A 436 5.68 -15.51 -36.80
C GLU A 436 4.81 -16.01 -35.63
N THR A 437 5.37 -16.06 -34.41
CA THR A 437 4.56 -16.38 -33.23
C THR A 437 3.54 -15.27 -32.95
N LEU A 438 2.41 -15.60 -32.31
CA LEU A 438 1.43 -14.58 -31.91
C LEU A 438 2.06 -13.52 -30.98
N PHE A 439 3.03 -13.94 -30.15
CA PHE A 439 3.77 -13.04 -29.28
C PHE A 439 4.61 -12.05 -30.10
N CYS A 440 5.40 -12.51 -31.07
CA CYS A 440 6.21 -11.64 -31.93
C CYS A 440 5.33 -10.68 -32.75
N PHE A 441 4.24 -11.19 -33.35
CA PHE A 441 3.29 -10.37 -34.09
C PHE A 441 2.71 -9.25 -33.22
N THR A 442 2.23 -9.61 -32.03
CA THR A 442 1.65 -8.63 -31.09
C THR A 442 2.71 -7.61 -30.69
N GLN A 443 3.94 -8.03 -30.41
CA GLN A 443 5.02 -7.12 -30.04
C GLN A 443 5.33 -6.11 -31.16
N ARG A 444 5.37 -6.57 -32.41
CA ARG A 444 5.54 -5.73 -33.60
C ARG A 444 4.35 -4.77 -33.77
N TYR A 445 3.13 -5.24 -33.57
CA TYR A 445 1.91 -4.42 -33.63
C TYR A 445 1.91 -3.30 -32.58
N PHE A 446 2.30 -3.61 -31.34
CA PHE A 446 2.46 -2.59 -30.30
C PHE A 446 3.55 -1.58 -30.68
N TYR A 447 4.69 -2.04 -31.19
CA TYR A 447 5.78 -1.13 -31.58
C TYR A 447 5.36 -0.17 -32.71
N ASP A 448 4.52 -0.63 -33.63
CA ASP A 448 3.98 0.19 -34.72
C ASP A 448 2.89 1.17 -34.27
N CYS A 449 2.04 0.77 -33.32
CA CYS A 449 0.98 1.65 -32.81
C CYS A 449 1.48 2.70 -31.79
N PHE A 450 2.59 2.45 -31.12
CA PHE A 450 3.02 3.25 -29.97
C PHE A 450 4.48 3.69 -30.03
N ASN A 451 4.76 4.87 -29.48
CA ASN A 451 6.06 5.51 -29.45
C ASN A 451 6.95 4.94 -28.32
N PHE A 452 7.52 3.76 -28.56
CA PHE A 452 8.46 3.11 -27.65
C PHE A 452 9.74 3.90 -27.37
N ALA A 453 10.07 4.92 -28.18
CA ALA A 453 11.20 5.81 -27.90
C ALA A 453 11.01 6.58 -26.57
N LYS A 454 9.76 6.81 -26.14
CA LYS A 454 9.46 7.38 -24.81
C LYS A 454 9.87 6.47 -23.65
N LEU A 455 10.08 5.19 -23.92
CA LEU A 455 10.61 4.19 -22.99
C LEU A 455 12.12 3.97 -23.18
N LYS A 456 12.78 4.76 -24.02
CA LYS A 456 14.18 4.59 -24.45
C LYS A 456 14.43 3.29 -25.21
N ILE A 457 13.42 2.81 -25.94
CA ILE A 457 13.52 1.65 -26.84
C ILE A 457 13.37 2.21 -28.24
N ARG A 458 14.47 2.25 -29.01
CA ARG A 458 14.56 3.05 -30.25
C ARG A 458 14.29 2.23 -31.50
N SER A 459 14.44 0.92 -31.44
CA SER A 459 14.17 0.01 -32.57
C SER A 459 13.33 -1.20 -32.14
N LEU A 460 12.69 -1.87 -33.11
CA LEU A 460 12.04 -3.16 -32.86
C LEU A 460 13.05 -4.22 -32.40
N LYS A 461 14.29 -4.14 -32.89
CA LYS A 461 15.40 -5.00 -32.46
C LYS A 461 15.70 -4.80 -30.97
N ASP A 462 15.79 -3.55 -30.50
CA ASP A 462 15.99 -3.23 -29.07
C ASP A 462 14.88 -3.82 -28.20
N LEU A 463 13.64 -3.81 -28.69
CA LEU A 463 12.49 -4.35 -27.97
C LEU A 463 12.55 -5.89 -27.86
N LYS A 464 12.96 -6.57 -28.94
CA LYS A 464 13.11 -8.03 -28.99
C LYS A 464 14.30 -8.50 -28.13
N GLU A 465 15.41 -7.77 -28.16
CA GLU A 465 16.64 -8.11 -27.44
C GLU A 465 16.65 -7.63 -25.98
N LEU A 466 15.59 -6.96 -25.51
CA LEU A 466 15.48 -6.37 -24.17
C LEU A 466 15.77 -7.38 -23.04
N SER A 467 15.38 -8.65 -23.24
CA SER A 467 15.58 -9.74 -22.29
C SER A 467 17.05 -10.10 -22.18
N ALA A 468 17.74 -10.25 -23.32
CA ALA A 468 19.16 -10.52 -23.41
C ALA A 468 20.02 -9.34 -22.91
N THR A 469 19.72 -8.11 -23.36
CA THR A 469 20.57 -6.95 -23.05
C THR A 469 20.45 -6.49 -21.61
N ASN A 470 19.23 -6.48 -21.06
CA ASN A 470 18.95 -5.80 -19.79
C ASN A 470 18.13 -6.65 -18.80
N GLY A 471 17.89 -7.92 -19.10
CA GLY A 471 17.08 -8.80 -18.26
C GLY A 471 15.64 -8.31 -18.11
N LYS A 472 15.07 -7.64 -19.12
CA LYS A 472 13.70 -7.09 -19.10
C LYS A 472 12.90 -7.59 -20.28
N MET A 473 11.60 -7.79 -20.13
CA MET A 473 10.72 -8.21 -21.23
C MET A 473 9.43 -7.41 -21.21
N PHE A 474 9.01 -6.90 -22.37
CA PHE A 474 7.66 -6.37 -22.57
C PHE A 474 6.67 -7.53 -22.72
N LEU A 475 5.56 -7.51 -21.98
CA LEU A 475 4.62 -8.63 -21.91
C LEU A 475 3.45 -8.50 -22.88
N ASN A 476 3.57 -7.66 -23.91
CA ASN A 476 2.55 -7.46 -24.95
C ASN A 476 1.15 -7.12 -24.41
N GLY A 477 1.12 -6.32 -23.34
CA GLY A 477 -0.12 -5.94 -22.71
C GLY A 477 -0.04 -4.59 -22.01
N MET A 478 -1.18 -3.92 -21.96
CA MET A 478 -1.35 -2.59 -21.43
C MET A 478 -2.70 -2.45 -20.76
N TYR A 479 -2.78 -1.75 -19.63
CA TYR A 479 -4.06 -1.26 -19.11
C TYR A 479 -4.22 0.21 -19.48
N THR A 480 -5.38 0.62 -19.98
CA THR A 480 -5.65 2.03 -20.30
C THR A 480 -7.04 2.45 -19.81
N ASP A 481 -7.18 3.70 -19.41
CA ASP A 481 -8.47 4.32 -19.06
C ASP A 481 -8.87 5.42 -20.06
N GLY A 482 -8.18 5.49 -21.20
CA GLY A 482 -8.35 6.49 -22.25
C GLY A 482 -7.51 7.75 -22.03
N TYR A 483 -6.97 7.97 -20.83
CA TYR A 483 -6.10 9.11 -20.52
C TYR A 483 -4.68 8.66 -20.17
N THR A 484 -4.56 7.62 -19.36
CA THR A 484 -3.30 7.01 -18.92
C THR A 484 -3.21 5.59 -19.43
N CYS A 485 -2.00 5.13 -19.70
CA CYS A 485 -1.73 3.74 -19.98
C CYS A 485 -0.67 3.17 -19.05
N ARG A 486 -0.77 1.87 -18.77
CA ARG A 486 0.11 1.10 -17.89
C ARG A 486 0.61 -0.13 -18.65
N LEU A 487 1.83 -0.05 -19.15
CA LEU A 487 2.47 -1.11 -19.91
C LEU A 487 2.98 -2.20 -18.98
N LEU A 488 2.81 -3.47 -19.37
CA LEU A 488 3.21 -4.63 -18.59
C LEU A 488 4.61 -5.07 -18.98
N PHE A 489 5.51 -5.11 -18.00
CA PHE A 489 6.88 -5.59 -18.16
C PHE A 489 7.21 -6.67 -17.12
N CYS A 490 8.22 -7.45 -17.42
CA CYS A 490 8.90 -8.34 -16.49
C CYS A 490 10.39 -8.00 -16.45
N ARG A 491 11.05 -8.28 -15.32
CA ARG A 491 12.50 -8.19 -15.20
C ARG A 491 13.07 -9.36 -14.39
N ARG A 492 14.31 -9.73 -14.68
CA ARG A 492 15.10 -10.65 -13.85
C ARG A 492 15.30 -10.02 -12.48
N THR A 493 15.07 -10.81 -11.45
CA THR A 493 15.50 -10.46 -10.10
C THR A 493 16.81 -11.18 -9.85
N GLU A 494 17.91 -10.43 -9.93
CA GLU A 494 19.20 -10.91 -9.44
C GLU A 494 19.02 -11.40 -7.99
N PRO A 495 19.58 -12.56 -7.62
CA PRO A 495 19.84 -12.84 -6.21
C PRO A 495 20.54 -11.62 -5.62
N SER A 496 20.15 -11.18 -4.43
CA SER A 496 21.02 -10.29 -3.66
C SER A 496 22.34 -11.03 -3.51
N SER A 497 23.37 -10.66 -4.30
CA SER A 497 24.72 -11.13 -4.04
C SER A 497 25.05 -10.79 -2.59
N LEU A 498 25.79 -11.65 -1.89
CA LEU A 498 26.24 -11.38 -0.52
C LEU A 498 26.90 -9.99 -0.41
N ILE A 499 27.64 -9.60 -1.46
CA ILE A 499 28.22 -8.26 -1.65
C ILE A 499 27.17 -7.14 -1.65
N LYS A 500 25.99 -7.33 -2.25
CA LYS A 500 24.89 -6.34 -2.27
C LYS A 500 24.02 -6.36 -1.01
N SER A 501 24.19 -7.33 -0.11
CA SER A 501 23.43 -7.41 1.15
C SER A 501 24.15 -6.84 2.35
N ILE A 502 25.47 -6.65 2.28
CA ILE A 502 26.23 -6.06 3.38
C ILE A 502 26.02 -4.56 3.41
N ALA A 503 25.44 -4.10 4.51
CA ALA A 503 25.27 -2.69 4.79
C ALA A 503 26.53 -2.18 5.49
N LEU A 504 27.08 -1.08 4.97
CA LEU A 504 28.05 -0.29 5.70
C LEU A 504 27.33 0.45 6.84
N GLU A 505 27.94 0.44 8.02
CA GLU A 505 27.48 1.05 9.27
C GLU A 505 28.38 2.24 9.61
N LEU A 506 28.05 2.98 10.67
CA LEU A 506 28.84 4.14 11.07
C LEU A 506 30.27 3.76 11.45
N ASP A 507 30.45 2.61 12.10
CA ASP A 507 31.73 2.12 12.62
C ASP A 507 32.67 1.60 11.50
N ASP A 508 32.21 1.51 10.25
CA ASP A 508 33.05 1.08 9.12
C ASP A 508 33.95 2.21 8.57
N PHE A 509 33.75 3.45 9.04
CA PHE A 509 34.43 4.65 8.55
C PHE A 509 35.24 5.34 9.65
N ASN A 510 36.35 5.97 9.25
CA ASN A 510 37.08 6.92 10.09
C ASN A 510 36.93 8.37 9.58
N THR A 511 37.39 9.34 10.37
CA THR A 511 37.25 10.76 10.06
C THR A 511 37.96 11.18 8.76
N GLU A 512 39.12 10.62 8.45
CA GLU A 512 39.86 10.92 7.22
C GLU A 512 39.11 10.44 5.98
N GLU A 513 38.57 9.21 6.01
CA GLU A 513 37.77 8.64 4.94
C GLU A 513 36.49 9.45 4.69
N VAL A 514 35.79 9.84 5.77
CA VAL A 514 34.58 10.68 5.67
C VAL A 514 34.91 12.03 5.07
N ASN A 515 35.96 12.68 5.54
CA ASN A 515 36.37 13.98 5.03
C ASN A 515 36.86 13.91 3.57
N THR A 516 37.44 12.79 3.14
CA THR A 516 37.93 12.63 1.76
C THR A 516 36.78 12.39 0.79
N TYR A 517 35.93 11.41 1.06
CA TYR A 517 34.98 10.90 0.08
C TYR A 517 33.55 11.42 0.24
N PHE A 518 33.19 11.91 1.43
CA PHE A 518 31.80 12.14 1.79
C PHE A 518 31.52 13.56 2.26
N ARG A 519 30.24 13.92 2.19
CA ARG A 519 29.67 15.09 2.87
C ARG A 519 28.50 14.63 3.73
N PRO A 520 28.67 14.56 5.06
CA PRO A 520 27.68 13.96 5.93
C PRO A 520 26.47 14.87 6.14
N CYS A 521 25.30 14.27 6.29
CA CYS A 521 24.14 14.93 6.88
C CYS A 521 23.33 13.97 7.73
N THR A 522 22.85 14.46 8.86
CA THR A 522 22.00 13.69 9.77
C THR A 522 20.56 14.05 9.56
N ILE A 523 19.68 13.07 9.69
CA ILE A 523 18.24 13.21 9.47
C ILE A 523 17.51 12.70 10.70
N ASP A 524 16.76 13.58 11.34
CA ASP A 524 15.76 13.27 12.36
C ASP A 524 14.37 13.13 11.70
N PRO A 525 13.91 11.89 11.44
CA PRO A 525 12.60 11.68 10.85
C PRO A 525 11.48 11.89 11.87
N GLY A 526 10.42 12.60 11.46
CA GLY A 526 9.28 12.92 12.32
C GLY A 526 7.92 12.56 11.73
N ARG A 527 6.86 12.86 12.49
CA ARG A 527 5.45 12.79 12.02
C ARG A 527 4.88 14.15 11.68
N LYS A 528 5.21 15.16 12.48
CA LYS A 528 4.88 16.55 12.21
C LYS A 528 5.72 17.09 11.06
N ASP A 529 7.01 16.81 11.12
CA ASP A 529 7.97 17.03 10.06
C ASP A 529 8.35 15.70 9.44
N VAL A 530 8.34 15.60 8.11
CA VAL A 530 8.82 14.40 7.42
C VAL A 530 10.27 14.15 7.83
N PHE A 531 11.05 15.23 7.90
CA PHE A 531 12.37 15.25 8.51
C PHE A 531 12.79 16.66 8.92
N VAL A 532 13.73 16.70 9.87
CA VAL A 532 14.70 17.77 10.08
C VAL A 532 16.09 17.20 9.81
N SER A 533 16.90 17.88 9.03
CA SER A 533 18.26 17.47 8.71
C SER A 533 19.27 18.54 9.04
N TYR A 534 20.48 18.11 9.37
CA TYR A 534 21.62 18.95 9.70
C TYR A 534 22.81 18.55 8.84
N HIS A 535 23.46 19.54 8.23
CA HIS A 535 24.54 19.35 7.25
C HIS A 535 25.90 19.87 7.73
N GLY A 536 26.02 20.21 9.02
CA GLY A 536 27.17 20.95 9.56
C GLY A 536 26.91 22.46 9.62
N ASP A 537 27.76 23.15 10.36
CA ASP A 537 27.69 24.60 10.61
C ASP A 537 26.30 25.08 11.03
N ASN A 538 25.67 25.90 10.20
CA ASN A 538 24.31 26.41 10.41
C ASN A 538 23.30 25.89 9.36
N ASP A 539 23.67 24.93 8.49
CA ASP A 539 22.75 24.41 7.47
C ASP A 539 21.78 23.36 8.04
N VAL A 540 20.64 23.87 8.50
CA VAL A 540 19.48 23.09 8.93
C VAL A 540 18.41 23.10 7.85
N ARG A 541 18.00 21.92 7.40
CA ARG A 541 16.93 21.76 6.41
C ARG A 541 15.76 21.00 6.99
N ARG A 542 14.56 21.54 6.83
CA ARG A 542 13.31 20.96 7.30
C ARG A 542 12.34 20.72 6.15
N LEU A 543 11.55 19.66 6.25
CA LEU A 543 10.36 19.44 5.43
C LEU A 543 9.18 19.02 6.32
N SER A 544 8.19 19.91 6.48
CA SER A 544 6.99 19.56 7.25
C SER A 544 6.07 18.60 6.51
N SER A 545 5.29 17.79 7.23
CA SER A 545 4.26 16.93 6.61
C SER A 545 3.23 17.75 5.84
N LYS A 546 2.85 18.93 6.36
CA LYS A 546 1.94 19.86 5.67
C LYS A 546 2.56 20.36 4.35
N GLU A 547 3.83 20.75 4.36
CA GLU A 547 4.53 21.14 3.13
C GLU A 547 4.59 19.98 2.14
N TYR A 548 4.96 18.77 2.58
CA TYR A 548 5.06 17.58 1.71
C TYR A 548 3.76 17.30 0.95
N TYR A 549 2.61 17.28 1.63
CA TYR A 549 1.32 17.04 0.95
C TYR A 549 0.89 18.20 0.04
N ASN A 550 1.36 19.42 0.31
CA ASN A 550 1.06 20.59 -0.50
C ASN A 550 1.99 20.76 -1.71
N MET A 551 3.21 20.20 -1.68
CA MET A 551 4.19 20.27 -2.79
C MET A 551 3.60 19.76 -4.11
N GLY A 552 2.78 18.71 -4.04
CA GLY A 552 2.14 18.09 -5.18
C GLY A 552 0.83 18.73 -5.65
N GLY A 553 0.29 19.73 -4.94
CA GLY A 553 -1.03 20.32 -5.24
C GLY A 553 -2.23 19.39 -4.99
N VAL A 554 -2.01 18.24 -4.35
CA VAL A 554 -3.04 17.21 -4.08
C VAL A 554 -4.14 17.78 -3.17
N THR A 555 -3.75 18.52 -2.12
CA THR A 555 -4.69 19.19 -1.22
C THR A 555 -5.60 20.17 -1.97
N GLN A 556 -5.05 20.94 -2.91
CA GLN A 556 -5.83 21.91 -3.70
C GLN A 556 -6.83 21.20 -4.62
N ARG A 557 -6.40 20.12 -5.31
CA ARG A 557 -7.30 19.32 -6.16
C ARG A 557 -8.41 18.65 -5.35
N HIS A 558 -8.12 18.13 -4.17
CA HIS A 558 -9.17 17.60 -3.28
C HIS A 558 -10.15 18.67 -2.82
N LYS A 559 -9.68 19.90 -2.54
CA LYS A 559 -10.57 21.00 -2.19
C LYS A 559 -11.51 21.34 -3.35
N GLN A 560 -10.96 21.45 -4.57
CA GLN A 560 -11.74 21.70 -5.78
C GLN A 560 -12.74 20.57 -6.08
N GLU A 561 -12.33 19.32 -5.89
CA GLU A 561 -13.23 18.17 -6.04
C GLU A 561 -14.35 18.19 -5.00
N GLN A 562 -14.08 18.55 -3.75
CA GLN A 562 -15.11 18.68 -2.71
C GLN A 562 -16.05 19.87 -2.95
N GLU A 563 -15.53 21.00 -3.43
CA GLU A 563 -16.34 22.14 -3.85
C GLU A 563 -17.27 21.75 -5.01
N LEU A 564 -16.77 20.98 -5.97
CA LEU A 564 -17.55 20.46 -7.08
C LEU A 564 -18.62 19.45 -6.62
N LYS A 565 -18.32 18.61 -5.62
CA LYS A 565 -19.31 17.71 -5.02
C LYS A 565 -20.48 18.50 -4.44
N LYS A 566 -20.17 19.53 -3.66
CA LYS A 566 -21.16 20.43 -3.05
C LYS A 566 -22.01 21.13 -4.10
N SER A 567 -21.39 21.70 -5.13
CA SER A 567 -22.12 22.43 -6.17
C SER A 567 -23.03 21.53 -7.02
N LEU A 568 -22.74 20.23 -7.09
CA LEU A 568 -23.51 19.25 -7.85
C LEU A 568 -24.42 18.38 -6.95
N GLY A 569 -24.52 18.67 -5.65
CA GLY A 569 -25.31 17.87 -4.69
C GLY A 569 -24.81 16.43 -4.47
N ILE A 570 -23.61 16.11 -4.92
CA ILE A 570 -23.04 14.75 -4.86
C ILE A 570 -22.66 14.38 -3.43
N ASP A 571 -22.25 15.35 -2.63
CA ASP A 571 -21.96 15.11 -1.22
C ASP A 571 -23.21 14.71 -0.42
N GLN A 572 -24.37 15.30 -0.74
CA GLN A 572 -25.64 14.89 -0.16
C GLN A 572 -26.02 13.47 -0.56
N ILE A 573 -25.87 13.13 -1.86
CA ILE A 573 -26.09 11.77 -2.35
C ILE A 573 -25.17 10.79 -1.61
N GLU A 574 -23.86 11.06 -1.56
CA GLU A 574 -22.88 10.19 -0.90
C GLU A 574 -23.12 10.01 0.59
N THR A 575 -23.57 11.06 1.27
CA THR A 575 -23.86 11.03 2.72
C THR A 575 -25.07 10.14 3.02
N ASN A 576 -26.03 10.11 2.12
CA ASN A 576 -27.28 9.36 2.27
C ASN A 576 -27.19 7.90 1.76
N ILE A 577 -26.07 7.48 1.14
CA ILE A 577 -25.87 6.10 0.70
C ILE A 577 -25.96 5.15 1.92
N PRO A 578 -26.94 4.22 1.97
CA PRO A 578 -26.98 3.19 3.00
C PRO A 578 -25.70 2.35 2.99
N SER A 579 -25.21 1.93 4.15
CA SER A 579 -23.92 1.26 4.22
C SER A 579 -23.99 -0.15 3.63
N PRO A 580 -23.19 -0.50 2.59
CA PRO A 580 -23.10 -1.88 2.08
C PRO A 580 -22.25 -2.79 2.98
N LYS A 581 -21.84 -2.31 4.16
CA LYS A 581 -21.13 -3.09 5.19
C LYS A 581 -22.14 -3.59 6.20
N THR A 582 -22.96 -4.52 5.75
CA THR A 582 -24.03 -5.08 6.55
C THR A 582 -24.20 -6.56 6.27
N MET A 583 -24.90 -7.21 7.18
CA MET A 583 -25.40 -8.57 7.05
C MET A 583 -26.93 -8.66 6.98
N SER A 584 -27.62 -7.53 7.17
CA SER A 584 -29.05 -7.42 6.92
C SER A 584 -29.27 -7.36 5.41
N HIS A 585 -30.05 -8.32 4.90
CA HIS A 585 -30.47 -8.32 3.51
C HIS A 585 -31.26 -7.03 3.20
N ASP A 586 -32.23 -6.66 4.03
CA ASP A 586 -33.04 -5.45 3.85
C ASP A 586 -32.20 -4.17 3.80
N THR A 587 -31.20 -4.03 4.68
CA THR A 587 -30.29 -2.87 4.66
C THR A 587 -29.46 -2.84 3.37
N TYR A 588 -29.12 -4.01 2.84
CA TYR A 588 -28.42 -4.10 1.56
C TYR A 588 -29.33 -3.79 0.38
N ILE A 589 -30.60 -4.23 0.41
CA ILE A 589 -31.61 -3.84 -0.59
C ILE A 589 -31.78 -2.31 -0.61
N LEU A 590 -31.88 -1.66 0.54
CA LEU A 590 -31.90 -0.19 0.62
C LEU A 590 -30.67 0.44 -0.03
N TYR A 591 -29.49 -0.13 0.16
CA TYR A 591 -28.28 0.31 -0.53
C TYR A 591 -28.38 0.13 -2.05
N ILE A 592 -28.88 -1.02 -2.53
CA ILE A 592 -29.02 -1.30 -3.97
C ILE A 592 -30.00 -0.33 -4.63
N THR A 593 -31.20 -0.19 -4.08
CA THR A 593 -32.23 0.70 -4.63
C THR A 593 -31.71 2.13 -4.67
N TYR A 594 -31.10 2.60 -3.58
CA TYR A 594 -30.52 3.95 -3.52
C TYR A 594 -29.39 4.16 -4.54
N ILE A 595 -28.44 3.22 -4.62
CA ILE A 595 -27.26 3.39 -5.49
C ILE A 595 -27.62 3.29 -6.97
N LEU A 596 -28.60 2.45 -7.33
CA LEU A 596 -29.09 2.31 -8.71
C LEU A 596 -29.94 3.51 -9.12
N GLN A 597 -30.76 4.06 -8.23
CA GLN A 597 -31.50 5.31 -8.48
C GLN A 597 -30.56 6.49 -8.80
N HIS A 598 -29.39 6.54 -8.18
CA HIS A 598 -28.41 7.63 -8.36
C HIS A 598 -27.22 7.26 -9.26
N ILE A 599 -27.26 6.10 -9.93
CA ILE A 599 -26.08 5.54 -10.59
C ILE A 599 -25.54 6.44 -11.70
N ASP A 600 -26.41 7.02 -12.53
CA ASP A 600 -26.02 7.86 -13.66
C ASP A 600 -25.35 9.15 -13.19
N THR A 601 -25.93 9.79 -12.17
CA THR A 601 -25.36 10.99 -11.53
C THR A 601 -23.97 10.70 -10.95
N LEU A 602 -23.83 9.58 -10.23
CA LEU A 602 -22.55 9.16 -9.65
C LEU A 602 -21.53 8.76 -10.72
N PHE A 603 -21.96 8.06 -11.77
CA PHE A 603 -21.10 7.59 -12.85
C PHE A 603 -20.63 8.72 -13.77
N SER A 604 -21.48 9.71 -14.00
CA SER A 604 -21.13 10.97 -14.64
C SER A 604 -20.12 11.74 -13.78
N PHE A 605 -20.34 11.80 -12.45
CA PHE A 605 -19.42 12.48 -11.54
C PHE A 605 -18.02 11.84 -11.52
N TYR A 606 -17.99 10.51 -11.34
CA TYR A 606 -16.78 9.70 -11.28
C TYR A 606 -16.30 9.20 -12.65
N GLY A 607 -16.75 9.84 -13.72
CA GLY A 607 -16.46 9.52 -15.11
C GLY A 607 -15.05 9.88 -15.57
N PHE A 608 -14.87 9.91 -16.89
CA PHE A 608 -13.58 10.15 -17.56
C PHE A 608 -12.86 11.43 -17.07
N ARG A 609 -13.59 12.49 -16.71
CA ARG A 609 -13.02 13.75 -16.20
C ARG A 609 -12.10 13.57 -14.99
N THR A 610 -12.31 12.52 -14.18
CA THR A 610 -11.51 12.27 -12.98
C THR A 610 -10.13 11.71 -13.29
N THR A 611 -9.91 11.16 -14.49
CA THR A 611 -8.66 10.51 -14.89
C THR A 611 -7.46 11.46 -14.85
N ASN A 612 -7.63 12.70 -15.32
CA ASN A 612 -6.57 13.72 -15.27
C ASN A 612 -6.17 14.06 -13.81
N SER A 613 -7.16 14.25 -12.93
CA SER A 613 -6.90 14.51 -11.51
C SER A 613 -6.18 13.34 -10.84
N ARG A 614 -6.59 12.10 -11.14
CA ARG A 614 -5.91 10.89 -10.64
C ARG A 614 -4.47 10.78 -11.15
N TRP A 615 -4.24 11.05 -12.44
CA TRP A 615 -2.90 11.07 -13.03
C TRP A 615 -2.01 12.14 -12.40
N CYS A 616 -2.53 13.36 -12.27
CA CYS A 616 -1.84 14.45 -11.60
C CYS A 616 -1.49 14.10 -10.16
N ASN A 617 -2.39 13.45 -9.42
CA ASN A 617 -2.14 12.99 -8.05
C ASN A 617 -1.05 11.91 -7.98
N TYR A 618 -1.09 10.94 -8.90
CA TYR A 618 -0.08 9.90 -9.02
C TYR A 618 1.31 10.51 -9.27
N ILE A 619 1.45 11.33 -10.30
CA ILE A 619 2.70 12.02 -10.65
C ILE A 619 3.15 12.96 -9.53
N ALA A 620 2.23 13.71 -8.93
CA ALA A 620 2.53 14.61 -7.82
C ALA A 620 3.10 13.86 -6.61
N SER A 621 2.59 12.69 -6.28
CA SER A 621 3.15 11.88 -5.18
C SER A 621 4.56 11.40 -5.49
N GLN A 622 4.88 11.06 -6.75
CA GLN A 622 6.24 10.68 -7.15
C GLN A 622 7.19 11.89 -7.11
N LYS A 623 6.77 13.03 -7.67
CA LYS A 623 7.58 14.26 -7.65
C LYS A 623 7.82 14.77 -6.24
N SER A 624 6.83 14.68 -5.35
CA SER A 624 6.97 15.17 -3.97
C SER A 624 8.00 14.37 -3.19
N ILE A 625 8.10 13.05 -3.41
CA ILE A 625 9.13 12.22 -2.76
C ILE A 625 10.52 12.49 -3.33
N GLU A 626 10.63 12.71 -4.64
CA GLU A 626 11.91 13.07 -5.26
C GLU A 626 12.38 14.46 -4.82
N ASP A 627 11.48 15.43 -4.75
CA ASP A 627 11.79 16.77 -4.25
C ASP A 627 12.18 16.72 -2.76
N ALA A 628 11.60 15.82 -1.96
CA ALA A 628 12.00 15.60 -0.56
C ALA A 628 13.46 15.11 -0.46
N VAL A 629 13.87 14.16 -1.31
CA VAL A 629 15.27 13.72 -1.40
C VAL A 629 16.17 14.86 -1.91
N ASN A 630 15.74 15.61 -2.92
CA ASN A 630 16.50 16.75 -3.44
C ASN A 630 16.71 17.85 -2.39
N ILE A 631 15.80 18.04 -1.43
CA ILE A 631 16.02 18.95 -0.30
C ILE A 631 17.25 18.51 0.50
N LEU A 632 17.42 17.21 0.75
CA LEU A 632 18.58 16.65 1.45
C LEU A 632 19.85 16.76 0.61
N LEU A 633 19.79 16.41 -0.67
CA LEU A 633 21.00 16.36 -1.50
C LEU A 633 21.50 17.74 -1.95
N ASN A 634 20.60 18.66 -2.30
CA ASN A 634 20.98 19.92 -2.95
C ASN A 634 20.10 21.12 -2.57
N GLY A 635 19.36 21.02 -1.46
CA GLY A 635 18.47 22.06 -0.98
C GLY A 635 17.21 22.29 -1.84
N SER A 636 17.09 21.65 -3.00
CA SER A 636 16.02 21.86 -3.99
C SER A 636 15.78 23.35 -4.32
N THR A 637 14.62 23.69 -4.90
CA THR A 637 14.21 25.11 -5.00
C THR A 637 13.82 25.75 -3.66
N LYS A 638 13.73 24.97 -2.57
CA LYS A 638 13.35 25.45 -1.23
C LYS A 638 14.48 26.27 -0.59
N TYR A 639 15.70 25.76 -0.60
CA TYR A 639 16.87 26.41 0.01
C TYR A 639 17.77 27.08 -1.05
N ASN A 640 17.89 26.50 -2.26
CA ASN A 640 18.74 27.06 -3.31
C ASN A 640 18.08 28.25 -4.05
N LYS A 641 18.50 29.48 -3.70
CA LYS A 641 17.99 30.74 -4.29
C LYS A 641 18.23 30.81 -5.81
N LYS A 642 19.37 30.33 -6.32
CA LYS A 642 19.71 30.33 -7.76
C LYS A 642 18.74 29.45 -8.55
N ARG A 643 18.54 28.19 -8.12
CA ARG A 643 17.56 27.27 -8.73
C ARG A 643 16.14 27.84 -8.70
N ARG A 644 15.75 28.48 -7.60
CA ARG A 644 14.44 29.15 -7.48
C ARG A 644 14.26 30.29 -8.48
N LYS A 645 15.28 31.14 -8.68
CA LYS A 645 15.28 32.20 -9.69
C LYS A 645 15.17 31.62 -11.11
N ASN A 646 15.95 30.58 -11.43
CA ASN A 646 15.91 29.92 -12.74
C ASN A 646 14.55 29.30 -13.05
N LYS A 647 13.94 28.62 -12.08
CA LYS A 647 12.57 28.07 -12.22
C LYS A 647 11.53 29.16 -12.45
N LYS A 648 11.66 30.33 -11.78
CA LYS A 648 10.78 31.49 -12.02
C LYS A 648 10.98 32.08 -13.42
N LYS A 649 12.23 32.23 -13.88
CA LYS A 649 12.55 32.71 -15.23
C LYS A 649 11.98 31.77 -16.30
N SER A 650 12.16 30.46 -16.15
CA SER A 650 11.59 29.44 -17.05
C SER A 650 10.06 29.48 -17.08
N LYS A 651 9.40 29.61 -15.92
CA LYS A 651 7.94 29.79 -15.85
C LYS A 651 7.47 31.09 -16.51
N LYS A 652 8.20 32.19 -16.35
CA LYS A 652 7.88 33.47 -17.02
C LYS A 652 7.98 33.34 -18.54
N ARG A 653 9.04 32.70 -19.05
CA ARG A 653 9.22 32.39 -20.48
C ARG A 653 8.15 31.45 -21.05
N ARG A 654 7.69 30.45 -20.27
CA ARG A 654 6.58 29.57 -20.70
C ARG A 654 5.24 30.30 -20.71
N ARG A 655 5.02 31.22 -19.78
CA ARG A 655 3.82 32.06 -19.73
C ARG A 655 3.81 33.17 -20.78
N SER A 656 4.96 33.64 -21.25
CA SER A 656 5.02 34.61 -22.36
C SER A 656 4.78 33.98 -23.74
N LYS A 657 4.76 32.64 -23.85
CA LYS A 657 4.31 31.91 -25.05
C LYS A 657 2.79 31.58 -25.02
N ILE A 658 2.09 31.96 -23.95
CA ILE A 658 0.66 31.74 -23.73
C ILE A 658 0.10 33.07 -23.21
N VAL A 659 -0.02 34.06 -24.08
CA VAL A 659 -0.67 35.35 -23.82
C VAL A 659 -2.17 35.14 -24.05
N ASP A 660 -3.17 35.67 -23.35
CA ASP A 660 -3.33 36.55 -22.19
C ASP A 660 -4.61 36.08 -21.48
N SER A 661 -4.64 36.11 -20.14
CA SER A 661 -5.79 36.50 -19.30
C SER A 661 -5.59 36.00 -17.85
N LEU A 662 -6.02 36.84 -16.90
CA LEU A 662 -6.29 36.56 -15.49
C LEU A 662 -5.08 36.15 -14.60
N LYS A 663 -4.49 37.17 -13.97
CA LYS A 663 -3.55 37.01 -12.85
C LYS A 663 -4.17 37.56 -11.57
N SER A 664 -4.64 36.68 -10.68
CA SER A 664 -4.58 36.96 -9.24
C SER A 664 -3.37 36.21 -8.65
N LYS A 665 -2.47 36.97 -8.01
CA LYS A 665 -1.26 36.45 -7.36
C LYS A 665 -1.56 36.28 -5.86
N PRO A 666 -1.30 35.12 -5.24
CA PRO A 666 -1.26 35.06 -3.78
C PRO A 666 -0.01 35.80 -3.25
N LYS A 667 -0.22 36.72 -2.30
CA LYS A 667 0.85 37.42 -1.57
C LYS A 667 1.70 36.39 -0.80
N ILE A 668 2.99 36.33 -1.12
CA ILE A 668 3.97 35.55 -0.35
C ILE A 668 4.58 36.49 0.68
N ILE A 669 4.36 36.19 1.96
CA ILE A 669 5.04 36.82 3.09
C ILE A 669 6.55 36.56 2.93
N LYS A 670 7.35 37.63 2.78
CA LYS A 670 8.81 37.55 2.80
C LYS A 670 9.23 37.22 4.23
N ARG A 671 10.02 36.17 4.42
CA ARG A 671 10.79 35.97 5.65
C ARG A 671 12.19 36.50 5.40
N GLU A 672 12.56 37.53 6.13
CA GLU A 672 13.90 38.10 6.17
C GLU A 672 14.76 37.24 7.11
N HIS A 673 16.06 37.18 6.81
CA HIS A 673 17.06 36.30 7.43
C HIS A 673 16.94 34.80 7.09
N LYS A 674 17.55 34.43 5.95
CA LYS A 674 18.13 33.09 5.77
C LYS A 674 19.55 33.27 5.29
N GLU A 675 20.49 32.73 6.06
CA GLU A 675 21.89 32.55 5.68
C GLU A 675 22.01 31.98 4.25
N LYS A 676 23.15 32.24 3.63
CA LYS A 676 23.39 31.83 2.23
C LYS A 676 23.42 30.30 2.20
N PHE A 677 22.55 29.71 1.37
CA PHE A 677 22.56 28.26 1.15
C PHE A 677 23.86 27.86 0.47
N GLU A 678 24.54 26.88 1.05
CA GLU A 678 25.71 26.24 0.47
C GLU A 678 25.40 24.75 0.27
N GLU A 679 25.72 24.25 -0.92
CA GLU A 679 25.39 22.87 -1.27
C GLU A 679 26.36 21.88 -0.64
N GLY A 680 27.51 22.36 -0.15
CA GLY A 680 28.71 21.58 0.16
C GLY A 680 29.53 21.27 -1.11
N ASP A 681 30.68 20.61 -0.93
CA ASP A 681 31.47 20.08 -2.04
C ASP A 681 30.62 19.10 -2.87
N ARG A 682 30.63 19.24 -4.19
CA ARG A 682 29.85 18.39 -5.11
C ARG A 682 30.64 17.21 -5.65
N ASN A 683 31.95 17.17 -5.41
CA ASN A 683 32.80 16.04 -5.77
C ASN A 683 32.71 14.93 -4.71
N LYS A 684 32.21 15.24 -3.51
CA LYS A 684 32.01 14.29 -2.41
C LYS A 684 30.60 13.71 -2.42
N MET A 685 30.50 12.41 -2.20
CA MET A 685 29.22 11.71 -2.14
C MET A 685 28.43 12.12 -0.88
N PRO A 686 27.12 12.41 -0.99
CA PRO A 686 26.27 12.61 0.19
C PRO A 686 26.23 11.36 1.08
N LEU A 687 26.67 11.49 2.34
CA LEU A 687 26.53 10.45 3.37
C LEU A 687 25.35 10.81 4.27
N ILE A 688 24.26 10.06 4.15
CA ILE A 688 23.02 10.31 4.90
C ILE A 688 22.98 9.39 6.11
N ILE A 689 22.92 9.99 7.30
CA ILE A 689 22.81 9.31 8.57
C ILE A 689 21.35 9.43 9.04
N PHE A 690 20.62 8.33 8.97
CA PHE A 690 19.17 8.31 9.18
C PHE A 690 18.82 7.79 10.57
N GLY A 691 18.08 8.58 11.33
CA GLY A 691 17.57 8.17 12.63
C GLY A 691 16.61 6.98 12.54
N ASP A 692 16.82 5.96 13.37
CA ASP A 692 16.04 4.73 13.35
C ASP A 692 14.72 4.78 14.15
N GLY A 693 14.45 5.89 14.84
CA GLY A 693 13.38 6.01 15.83
C GLY A 693 11.98 5.91 15.24
N LEU A 694 11.82 6.18 13.93
CA LEU A 694 10.56 6.00 13.20
C LEU A 694 10.49 4.74 12.33
N LYS A 695 11.55 3.92 12.28
CA LYS A 695 11.49 2.64 11.57
C LYS A 695 10.39 1.76 12.16
N ASN A 696 9.70 1.03 11.28
CA ASN A 696 8.61 0.10 11.61
C ASN A 696 7.37 0.71 12.29
N LYS A 697 7.28 2.04 12.46
CA LYS A 697 6.15 2.69 13.14
C LYS A 697 5.06 3.20 12.20
N SER A 698 5.16 3.04 10.88
CA SER A 698 4.29 3.72 9.90
C SER A 698 2.79 3.43 9.99
N GLN A 699 2.37 2.33 10.61
CA GLN A 699 0.95 2.03 10.85
C GLN A 699 0.39 2.69 12.11
N THR A 700 1.24 3.10 13.06
CA THR A 700 0.81 3.80 14.27
C THR A 700 0.28 5.18 13.88
N LYS A 701 -1.04 5.38 14.08
CA LYS A 701 -1.70 6.66 13.86
C LYS A 701 -1.55 7.53 15.11
N PHE A 702 -1.01 8.73 14.94
CA PHE A 702 -1.03 9.77 15.97
C PHE A 702 -2.19 10.70 15.67
N LYS A 703 -2.97 11.09 16.69
CA LYS A 703 -4.14 11.97 16.53
C LYS A 703 -3.72 13.24 15.76
N GLY A 704 -4.40 13.53 14.65
CA GLY A 704 -4.14 14.70 13.79
C GLY A 704 -2.91 14.62 12.87
N LEU A 705 -2.12 13.54 12.88
CA LEU A 705 -0.91 13.42 12.06
C LEU A 705 -1.00 12.26 11.06
N ARG A 706 -0.68 12.54 9.79
CA ARG A 706 -0.63 11.53 8.72
C ARG A 706 0.60 10.64 8.87
N SER A 707 0.47 9.34 8.57
CA SER A 707 1.54 8.36 8.72
C SER A 707 2.12 7.87 7.38
N GLY A 708 3.34 7.32 7.41
CA GLY A 708 3.93 6.57 6.29
C GLY A 708 4.77 7.34 5.27
N VAL A 709 4.96 8.66 5.42
CA VAL A 709 5.85 9.43 4.53
C VAL A 709 7.33 9.10 4.77
N THR A 710 7.74 8.94 6.03
CA THR A 710 9.09 8.55 6.43
C THR A 710 9.54 7.25 5.75
N ASP A 711 8.70 6.20 5.75
CA ASP A 711 8.99 4.94 5.05
C ASP A 711 9.07 5.10 3.52
N LYS A 712 8.33 6.05 2.93
CA LYS A 712 8.46 6.38 1.50
C LYS A 712 9.80 7.06 1.25
N LEU A 713 10.22 7.96 2.13
CA LEU A 713 11.49 8.67 2.04
C LEU A 713 12.66 7.71 2.15
N TYR A 714 12.68 6.87 3.19
CA TYR A 714 13.71 5.86 3.40
C TYR A 714 13.85 4.90 2.20
N ARG A 715 12.72 4.39 1.67
CA ARG A 715 12.74 3.54 0.46
C ARG A 715 13.27 4.28 -0.77
N GLN A 716 13.00 5.58 -0.89
CA GLN A 716 13.51 6.37 -1.99
C GLN A 716 15.00 6.66 -1.85
N LEU A 717 15.49 6.91 -0.63
CA LEU A 717 16.92 7.04 -0.33
C LEU A 717 17.67 5.74 -0.65
N LYS A 718 17.16 4.56 -0.23
CA LYS A 718 17.75 3.26 -0.61
C LYS A 718 17.74 2.99 -2.12
N ARG A 719 16.79 3.56 -2.89
CA ARG A 719 16.84 3.49 -4.36
C ARG A 719 17.94 4.38 -4.93
N ARG A 720 18.14 5.57 -4.38
CA ARG A 720 19.17 6.53 -4.76
C ARG A 720 20.58 6.04 -4.38
N GLU A 721 20.70 5.31 -3.28
CA GLU A 721 21.91 4.58 -2.88
C GLU A 721 22.28 3.49 -3.88
N LYS A 722 21.33 2.67 -4.33
CA LYS A 722 21.56 1.69 -5.41
C LYS A 722 21.93 2.34 -6.75
N LEU A 723 21.63 3.63 -6.86
CA LEU A 723 22.04 4.49 -7.95
C LEU A 723 23.32 5.25 -7.57
N GLY A 724 24.14 4.86 -6.60
CA GLY A 724 25.41 5.54 -6.29
C GLY A 724 25.30 7.07 -6.13
N GLU A 725 24.12 7.60 -5.81
CA GLU A 725 23.91 9.05 -5.71
C GLU A 725 24.14 9.57 -4.28
N LEU A 726 24.18 8.64 -3.32
CA LEU A 726 24.34 8.84 -1.89
C LEU A 726 24.70 7.50 -1.23
N LEU A 727 25.22 7.54 -0.01
CA LEU A 727 25.30 6.40 0.91
C LEU A 727 24.30 6.62 2.07
N LEU A 728 23.54 5.59 2.46
CA LEU A 728 22.54 5.67 3.53
C LEU A 728 22.89 4.73 4.68
N VAL A 729 23.30 5.33 5.80
CA VAL A 729 23.64 4.66 7.06
C VAL A 729 22.60 4.99 8.12
N ASP A 730 22.38 4.08 9.06
CA ASP A 730 21.42 4.26 10.14
C ASP A 730 22.10 4.61 11.47
N ILE A 731 21.39 5.34 12.33
CA ILE A 731 21.86 5.66 13.69
C ILE A 731 20.75 5.44 14.71
N ASN A 732 21.13 4.88 15.86
CA ASN A 732 20.26 4.76 17.02
C ASN A 732 19.98 6.14 17.62
N GLU A 733 18.70 6.52 17.77
CA GLU A 733 18.26 7.83 18.28
C GLU A 733 18.18 7.93 19.82
N PHE A 734 18.73 6.97 20.58
CA PHE A 734 18.60 7.01 22.04
C PHE A 734 19.12 8.32 22.65
N LYS A 735 18.22 9.01 23.38
CA LYS A 735 18.43 10.32 24.04
C LYS A 735 18.81 11.49 23.14
N THR A 736 18.83 11.35 21.81
CA THR A 736 19.20 12.46 20.90
C THR A 736 18.30 13.69 21.08
N SER A 737 17.01 13.52 21.35
CA SER A 737 16.05 14.61 21.61
C SER A 737 15.95 15.03 23.10
N LYS A 738 16.76 14.43 23.99
CA LYS A 738 16.73 14.64 25.45
C LYS A 738 18.05 15.11 26.05
N THR A 739 19.09 15.27 25.23
CA THR A 739 20.41 15.70 25.68
C THR A 739 20.76 17.03 24.99
N CYS A 740 21.24 18.01 25.73
CA CYS A 740 21.67 19.29 25.18
C CYS A 740 22.91 19.08 24.29
N ASN A 741 22.85 19.54 23.05
CA ASN A 741 23.97 19.38 22.11
C ASN A 741 25.21 20.20 22.49
N SER A 742 25.04 21.31 23.21
CA SER A 742 26.15 22.18 23.60
C SER A 742 26.88 21.69 24.86
N CYS A 743 26.14 21.23 25.88
CA CYS A 743 26.74 20.91 27.19
C CYS A 743 26.55 19.45 27.62
N PHE A 744 26.00 18.59 26.74
CA PHE A 744 25.72 17.17 26.96
C PHE A 744 24.92 16.83 28.24
N SER A 745 24.20 17.81 28.81
CA SER A 745 23.32 17.62 29.97
C SER A 745 21.94 17.11 29.54
N ASN A 746 21.34 16.25 30.36
CA ASN A 746 19.97 15.77 30.18
C ASN A 746 18.92 16.67 30.88
N ASP A 747 19.33 17.77 31.51
CA ASP A 747 18.44 18.70 32.20
C ASP A 747 17.81 19.71 31.21
N LEU A 748 16.87 19.19 30.43
CA LEU A 748 16.09 19.93 29.43
C LEU A 748 14.63 19.97 29.86
N LYS A 749 14.05 21.18 29.90
CA LYS A 749 12.62 21.37 30.21
C LYS A 749 11.89 21.96 29.01
N ASN A 750 10.64 21.54 28.80
CA ASN A 750 9.78 22.16 27.77
C ASN A 750 9.52 23.63 28.17
N MET A 751 9.60 24.53 27.20
CA MET A 751 9.18 25.92 27.39
C MET A 751 7.68 25.98 27.75
N ARG A 752 7.32 26.82 28.71
CA ARG A 752 5.93 27.11 29.10
C ARG A 752 5.50 28.46 28.52
N CYS A 753 4.25 28.57 28.11
CA CYS A 753 3.66 29.80 27.59
C CYS A 753 2.26 30.01 28.20
N GLY A 754 2.04 31.17 28.81
CA GLY A 754 0.80 31.55 29.55
C GLY A 754 1.08 31.93 31.00
N THR A 755 0.14 32.61 31.66
CA THR A 755 0.15 32.86 33.12
C THR A 755 -0.07 31.54 33.87
N ASP A 756 0.35 31.47 35.14
CA ASP A 756 0.44 30.21 35.91
C ASP A 756 -0.86 29.39 35.92
N GLU A 757 -2.03 30.05 35.85
CA GLU A 757 -3.34 29.40 35.82
C GLU A 757 -3.74 28.78 34.47
N LYS A 758 -3.09 29.16 33.34
CA LYS A 758 -3.35 28.67 31.98
C LYS A 758 -2.08 28.35 31.18
N SER A 759 -1.03 27.89 31.86
CA SER A 759 0.25 27.60 31.18
C SER A 759 0.16 26.37 30.27
N SER A 760 0.56 26.55 29.00
CA SER A 760 0.65 25.47 28.00
C SER A 760 2.11 25.15 27.66
N HIS A 761 2.43 23.87 27.50
CA HIS A 761 3.79 23.43 27.17
C HIS A 761 4.04 23.49 25.66
N ILE A 762 5.09 24.21 25.25
CA ILE A 762 5.57 24.22 23.87
C ILE A 762 6.54 23.05 23.69
N HIS A 763 6.03 21.88 23.33
CA HIS A 763 6.83 20.67 23.17
C HIS A 763 7.99 20.78 22.17
N GLN A 764 7.96 21.74 21.23
CA GLN A 764 9.00 21.92 20.21
C GLN A 764 10.25 22.62 20.73
N ILE A 765 10.15 23.35 21.84
CA ILE A 765 11.23 24.17 22.38
C ILE A 765 11.64 23.60 23.73
N LEU A 766 12.92 23.26 23.85
CA LEU A 766 13.55 22.80 25.07
C LEU A 766 14.50 23.87 25.58
N ILE A 767 14.53 24.08 26.89
CA ILE A 767 15.46 24.98 27.56
C ILE A 767 16.42 24.10 28.37
N CYS A 768 17.72 24.20 28.09
CA CYS A 768 18.71 23.52 28.91
C CYS A 768 18.92 24.32 30.19
N LYS A 769 18.76 23.69 31.36
CA LYS A 769 18.95 24.38 32.65
C LYS A 769 20.41 24.59 33.05
N ARG A 770 21.33 23.89 32.38
CA ARG A 770 22.77 24.05 32.61
C ARG A 770 23.38 25.22 31.82
N CYS A 771 23.07 25.31 30.53
CA CYS A 771 23.66 26.33 29.64
C CYS A 771 22.65 27.40 29.17
N ASN A 772 21.40 27.32 29.61
CA ASN A 772 20.32 28.27 29.26
C ASN A 772 20.05 28.43 27.75
N ILE A 773 20.54 27.51 26.91
CA ILE A 773 20.27 27.52 25.48
C ILE A 773 18.86 27.00 25.19
N PHE A 774 18.18 27.71 24.31
CA PHE A 774 16.88 27.33 23.74
C PHE A 774 17.08 26.50 22.48
N TRP A 775 16.63 25.25 22.54
CA TRP A 775 16.74 24.30 21.45
C TRP A 775 15.39 24.08 20.78
N ASN A 776 15.37 24.15 19.45
CA ASN A 776 14.39 23.39 18.71
C ASN A 776 14.72 21.90 18.89
N ARG A 777 13.78 21.13 19.45
CA ARG A 777 13.97 19.72 19.82
C ARG A 777 14.51 18.86 18.68
N ASP A 778 13.92 18.99 17.49
CA ASP A 778 14.23 18.16 16.32
C ASP A 778 15.59 18.57 15.71
N VAL A 779 15.91 19.86 15.73
CA VAL A 779 17.23 20.37 15.30
C VAL A 779 18.33 19.88 16.23
N MET A 780 18.11 19.94 17.54
CA MET A 780 19.05 19.44 18.54
C MET A 780 19.26 17.94 18.39
N ALA A 781 18.21 17.17 18.13
CA ALA A 781 18.33 15.74 17.85
C ALA A 781 19.20 15.47 16.62
N ALA A 782 18.98 16.21 15.52
CA ALA A 782 19.83 16.11 14.32
C ALA A 782 21.30 16.48 14.60
N LYS A 783 21.56 17.54 15.36
CA LYS A 783 22.93 17.92 15.76
C LYS A 783 23.60 16.86 16.64
N ASN A 784 22.88 16.30 17.61
CA ASN A 784 23.37 15.23 18.46
C ASN A 784 23.72 13.97 17.67
N MET A 785 22.92 13.61 16.66
CA MET A 785 23.27 12.50 15.77
C MET A 785 24.61 12.73 15.06
N LEU A 786 24.92 13.97 14.68
CA LEU A 786 26.18 14.26 13.97
C LEU A 786 27.35 14.18 14.94
N ALA A 787 27.19 14.73 16.15
CA ALA A 787 28.18 14.62 17.21
C ALA A 787 28.49 13.16 17.59
N ILE A 788 27.45 12.29 17.62
CA ILE A 788 27.65 10.85 17.84
C ILE A 788 28.44 10.23 16.69
N SER A 789 28.08 10.53 15.44
CA SER A 789 28.79 10.01 14.27
C SER A 789 30.25 10.42 14.23
N GLN A 790 30.55 11.70 14.52
CA GLN A 790 31.93 12.21 14.60
C GLN A 790 32.73 11.47 15.67
N SER A 791 32.18 11.33 16.89
CA SER A 791 32.82 10.59 17.98
C SER A 791 33.13 9.13 17.61
N ILE A 792 32.28 8.49 16.80
CA ILE A 792 32.52 7.14 16.29
C ILE A 792 33.68 7.14 15.29
N TRP A 793 33.67 8.06 14.32
CA TRP A 793 34.71 8.17 13.28
C TRP A 793 36.08 8.56 13.83
N ASP A 794 36.11 9.27 14.96
CA ASP A 794 37.32 9.63 15.72
C ASP A 794 37.83 8.48 16.62
N GLY A 795 37.21 7.30 16.56
CA GLY A 795 37.62 6.12 17.35
C GLY A 795 37.22 6.18 18.83
N GLN A 796 36.51 7.21 19.28
CA GLN A 796 36.03 7.36 20.67
C GLN A 796 34.77 6.54 20.95
N GLY A 797 34.16 5.98 19.90
CA GLY A 797 32.90 5.26 19.96
C GLY A 797 31.72 6.16 20.35
N ARG A 798 30.59 5.56 20.69
CA ARG A 798 29.37 6.30 21.05
C ARG A 798 29.50 6.96 22.44
N PRO A 799 29.24 8.27 22.59
CA PRO A 799 29.32 8.94 23.89
C PRO A 799 28.37 8.34 24.93
N THR A 800 28.83 8.28 26.19
CA THR A 800 28.12 7.62 27.31
C THR A 800 26.72 8.18 27.55
N VAL A 801 26.53 9.49 27.40
CA VAL A 801 25.22 10.16 27.56
C VAL A 801 24.17 9.64 26.57
N PHE A 802 24.59 9.07 25.43
CA PHE A 802 23.75 8.49 24.38
C PHE A 802 23.75 6.96 24.36
N LYS A 803 24.39 6.30 25.34
CA LYS A 803 24.34 4.84 25.53
C LYS A 803 23.20 4.46 26.46
N ARG A 804 22.60 3.28 26.26
CA ARG A 804 21.72 2.67 27.26
C ARG A 804 22.61 2.13 28.38
N LEU A 805 22.27 2.39 29.63
CA LEU A 805 22.88 1.66 30.73
C LEU A 805 22.42 0.22 30.59
N ASN A 806 23.34 -0.70 30.29
CA ASN A 806 23.05 -2.12 30.38
C ASN A 806 22.79 -2.40 31.85
N ALA A 807 21.66 -3.04 32.17
CA ALA A 807 21.47 -3.68 33.47
C ALA A 807 22.43 -4.88 33.49
N ALA A 808 23.68 -4.65 33.89
CA ALA A 808 24.64 -5.72 34.12
C ALA A 808 24.38 -6.28 35.51
N SER A 809 24.11 -7.60 35.51
CA SER A 809 24.32 -8.57 36.57
C SER A 809 24.87 -8.05 37.89
N ASN A 810 24.02 -8.03 38.92
CA ASN A 810 24.47 -8.23 40.30
C ASN A 810 24.92 -9.70 40.44
N VAL A 811 26.12 -10.04 39.95
CA VAL A 811 26.85 -11.20 40.48
C VAL A 811 27.66 -10.67 41.64
N VAL A 812 27.12 -10.89 42.84
CA VAL A 812 27.86 -10.74 44.09
C VAL A 812 29.01 -11.73 44.04
N THR A 813 30.23 -11.23 43.91
CA THR A 813 31.45 -12.00 44.19
C THR A 813 31.52 -12.22 45.70
N SER A 814 31.06 -13.37 46.17
CA SER A 814 31.39 -13.87 47.50
C SER A 814 32.84 -14.36 47.48
N SER A 815 33.71 -13.62 48.15
CA SER A 815 35.06 -14.01 48.51
C SER A 815 35.02 -15.25 49.41
N HIS A 816 35.57 -16.37 48.93
CA HIS A 816 35.92 -17.53 49.76
C HIS A 816 37.11 -17.16 50.66
N SER A 817 36.93 -17.27 51.97
CA SER A 817 37.99 -17.46 52.95
C SER A 817 38.04 -18.93 53.34
N SER A 818 39.21 -19.53 53.16
CA SER A 818 39.64 -20.86 53.57
C SER A 818 39.93 -20.93 55.08
N GLU A 819 39.47 -21.99 55.74
CA GLU A 819 40.04 -22.58 56.98
C GLU A 819 39.36 -23.96 57.19
N GLU A 820 40.07 -25.06 56.91
CA GLU A 820 40.63 -26.02 57.88
C GLU A 820 39.63 -26.84 58.72
N LYS A 821 39.19 -27.99 58.19
CA LYS A 821 39.67 -29.35 58.53
C LYS A 821 38.87 -30.42 57.79
#